data_AF-A0A2H9LNY4-F1
#
_entry.id   AF-A0A2H9LNY4-F1
#
_cell.length_a   1.000
_cell.length_b   1.000
_cell.length_c   1.000
_cell.angle_alpha   90.00
_cell.angle_beta   90.00
_cell.angle_gamma   90.00
#
_symmetry.space_group_name_H-M   'P 1'
#
loop_
_entity.id
_entity.type
_entity.pdbx_description
1 polymer ?
#
loop_
_entity_poly.entity_id
_entity_poly.type
_entity_poly.pdbx_seq_one_letter_code
_entity_poly.pdbx_strand_id
1 'polypeptide(L)'
;MKWKILPALLLLLPAVFALDCSSINPTQIRMASMDYEASGDVHFVFENSNAVVEDFVAYIRIVPQMVHSADDYTGFLGTDEFNNNILVFSQDSVTTNTLSWYFRADISSQTSIVKIPENPEFPYPTNEFPASVQEYIDFTAVTDTSPEIQLKVNELISGVTDYFTAIATLTKFVSFYLEYNPLYAPLSTPASEVYEQQGGVCDEFSSLLISMMRNAGIPARFVSGFAYTNTGERTCTNFGPHSWVEVYVPDYGWIQIDPTYKEFFGVDAGHVPLYESNDAGTNIINASIVYLYSSFSIDSPAFDIELMDYSFAEQQLNFDIDMLPYDEVGEGDYVLFNVSIENPYNEWVLDSLYLTKTADMELVYNNNSIPVILPPNSVSNYYFMFLTPSNIDCPLSSCIFSYPFVFTLASGGYEEFNLTINPDINVPDYSQSYLQQISGGAKQYYKNLVISSKSITPAVVVDTEPFLSFDVQNTGNMKIENLTVSINYDNIHYSENIGDLFISQTYLFNKSLSLPSTTGVVNVNSTVSADNVSVSFIKSFTIVGAAPFNFRVSGISEYTTAGDYVLNLAFSSIPSDFINADIRILINGQEIVNQPYYFSKSEFELAKDYFSYGNNTVTAIIQYNTASGDSYMAQDSLIVNSRIDLTIWQQIVQFFNAIIDLFKLLLDYCRNL
;
A
#
# COMPACT_ATOMS: atom_id res chain seq x y z
N MET A 1 77.00 -5.38 -6.20
CA MET A 1 77.00 -6.57 -7.08
C MET A 1 75.55 -6.77 -7.52
N LYS A 2 75.17 -6.32 -8.71
CA LYS A 2 75.20 -7.09 -9.97
C LYS A 2 74.38 -8.39 -9.87
N TRP A 3 73.34 -8.76 -10.64
CA TRP A 3 72.72 -8.39 -11.94
C TRP A 3 71.24 -8.91 -11.91
N LYS A 4 70.22 -8.20 -12.42
CA LYS A 4 69.52 -8.36 -13.74
C LYS A 4 68.89 -9.76 -13.97
N ILE A 5 67.63 -9.97 -14.38
CA ILE A 5 66.88 -9.41 -15.53
C ILE A 5 65.35 -9.58 -15.33
N LEU A 6 64.58 -8.51 -15.63
CA LEU A 6 63.13 -8.41 -15.90
C LEU A 6 62.86 -8.88 -17.37
N PRO A 7 61.70 -9.46 -17.77
CA PRO A 7 60.48 -8.67 -18.05
C PRO A 7 59.19 -9.38 -17.57
N ALA A 8 58.18 -8.69 -17.02
CA ALA A 8 57.22 -7.88 -17.76
C ALA A 8 56.55 -8.64 -18.93
N LEU A 9 55.66 -9.61 -18.61
CA LEU A 9 54.69 -10.15 -19.58
C LEU A 9 53.51 -10.91 -18.94
N LEU A 10 52.95 -10.40 -17.83
CA LEU A 10 51.73 -10.98 -17.23
C LEU A 10 50.79 -9.95 -16.58
N LEU A 11 50.98 -8.66 -16.89
CA LEU A 11 50.07 -7.56 -16.49
C LEU A 11 49.28 -6.99 -17.68
N LEU A 12 49.09 -7.79 -18.74
CA LEU A 12 48.24 -7.46 -19.89
C LEU A 12 47.48 -8.72 -20.32
N LEU A 13 46.50 -9.12 -19.53
CA LEU A 13 45.30 -9.82 -19.99
C LEU A 13 44.14 -9.39 -19.08
N PRO A 14 43.46 -8.26 -19.36
CA PRO A 14 42.07 -8.12 -18.95
C PRO A 14 41.25 -8.97 -19.92
N ALA A 15 40.64 -10.03 -19.38
CA ALA A 15 39.43 -10.69 -19.86
C ALA A 15 39.40 -12.08 -19.23
N VAL A 16 39.30 -12.11 -17.90
CA VAL A 16 38.42 -13.14 -17.33
C VAL A 16 37.05 -12.71 -17.79
N PHE A 17 36.52 -13.36 -18.82
CA PHE A 17 35.08 -13.38 -19.06
C PHE A 17 34.48 -14.03 -17.82
N ALA A 18 34.19 -13.21 -16.81
CA ALA A 18 32.97 -13.42 -16.08
C ALA A 18 31.88 -13.25 -17.14
N LEU A 19 31.18 -14.33 -17.48
CA LEU A 19 29.90 -14.20 -18.15
C LEU A 19 29.04 -13.40 -17.20
N ASP A 20 28.94 -12.12 -17.50
CA ASP A 20 28.24 -11.12 -16.74
C ASP A 20 26.75 -11.32 -16.99
N CYS A 21 26.11 -12.05 -16.08
CA CYS A 21 24.69 -12.33 -16.13
C CYS A 21 23.81 -11.12 -15.78
N SER A 22 24.41 -9.92 -15.70
CA SER A 22 23.74 -8.66 -15.42
C SER A 22 23.42 -7.83 -16.68
N SER A 23 23.74 -8.31 -17.88
CA SER A 23 23.69 -7.49 -19.11
C SER A 23 22.38 -7.56 -19.92
N ILE A 24 21.52 -8.56 -19.68
CA ILE A 24 20.26 -8.70 -20.42
C ILE A 24 19.14 -8.05 -19.60
N ASN A 25 18.59 -6.96 -20.14
CA ASN A 25 17.36 -6.36 -19.66
C ASN A 25 16.17 -6.98 -20.41
N PRO A 26 15.35 -7.84 -19.79
CA PRO A 26 14.28 -8.57 -20.48
C PRO A 26 13.24 -7.66 -21.11
N THR A 27 12.98 -6.49 -20.51
CA THR A 27 12.04 -5.50 -21.05
C THR A 27 12.44 -4.95 -22.42
N GLN A 28 13.69 -5.16 -22.83
CA GLN A 28 14.19 -4.75 -24.15
C GLN A 28 14.18 -5.88 -25.18
N ILE A 29 13.87 -7.13 -24.77
CA ILE A 29 13.82 -8.26 -25.68
C ILE A 29 12.54 -8.16 -26.52
N ARG A 30 12.74 -8.13 -27.84
CA ARG A 30 11.67 -7.95 -28.82
C ARG A 30 11.21 -9.24 -29.46
N MET A 31 12.17 -10.10 -29.72
CA MET A 31 11.91 -11.44 -30.24
C MET A 31 12.66 -12.42 -29.37
N ALA A 32 12.01 -13.52 -29.05
CA ALA A 32 12.60 -14.62 -28.30
C ALA A 32 12.10 -15.93 -28.90
N SER A 33 13.03 -16.83 -29.20
CA SER A 33 12.76 -18.22 -29.55
C SER A 33 13.11 -19.08 -28.35
N MET A 34 12.21 -19.98 -27.96
CA MET A 34 12.32 -20.79 -26.76
C MET A 34 11.98 -22.25 -27.07
N ASP A 35 12.73 -23.17 -26.46
CA ASP A 35 12.33 -24.57 -26.35
C ASP A 35 11.55 -24.75 -25.04
N TYR A 36 10.38 -25.36 -25.11
CA TYR A 36 9.46 -25.52 -23.99
C TYR A 36 9.14 -26.98 -23.77
N GLU A 37 9.37 -27.46 -22.54
CA GLU A 37 8.96 -28.77 -22.09
C GLU A 37 8.10 -28.67 -20.84
N ALA A 38 6.99 -29.43 -20.82
CA ALA A 38 6.17 -29.66 -19.64
C ALA A 38 5.93 -31.15 -19.46
N SER A 39 5.95 -31.62 -18.22
CA SER A 39 5.65 -33.02 -17.89
C SER A 39 5.05 -33.18 -16.51
N GLY A 40 4.39 -34.31 -16.27
CA GLY A 40 3.87 -34.64 -14.96
C GLY A 40 3.34 -36.05 -14.85
N ASP A 41 3.10 -36.45 -13.60
CA ASP A 41 2.63 -37.79 -13.25
C ASP A 41 1.27 -37.74 -12.55
N VAL A 42 0.45 -38.76 -12.83
CA VAL A 42 -0.81 -39.05 -12.16
C VAL A 42 -0.64 -40.36 -11.39
N HIS A 43 -0.78 -40.30 -10.07
CA HIS A 43 -0.64 -41.46 -9.19
C HIS A 43 -1.99 -42.00 -8.78
N PHE A 44 -2.18 -43.32 -8.90
CA PHE A 44 -3.40 -44.03 -8.53
C PHE A 44 -3.15 -44.93 -7.33
N VAL A 45 -4.09 -44.93 -6.40
CA VAL A 45 -4.15 -45.84 -5.27
C VAL A 45 -5.36 -46.76 -5.45
N PHE A 46 -5.09 -48.03 -5.69
CA PHE A 46 -6.10 -49.07 -5.86
C PHE A 46 -6.32 -49.82 -4.54
N GLU A 47 -7.56 -49.90 -4.06
CA GLU A 47 -7.86 -50.56 -2.78
C GLU A 47 -7.64 -52.08 -2.81
N ASN A 48 -7.70 -52.71 -3.98
CA ASN A 48 -7.47 -54.14 -4.16
C ASN A 48 -7.08 -54.50 -5.60
N SER A 49 -6.68 -55.75 -5.83
CA SER A 49 -6.20 -56.25 -7.13
C SER A 49 -7.24 -56.29 -8.25
N ASN A 50 -8.52 -56.09 -7.94
CA ASN A 50 -9.61 -56.05 -8.92
C ASN A 50 -10.09 -54.62 -9.21
N ALA A 51 -9.56 -53.61 -8.51
CA ALA A 51 -9.91 -52.23 -8.77
C ALA A 51 -9.28 -51.78 -10.10
N VAL A 52 -10.10 -51.15 -10.93
CA VAL A 52 -9.72 -50.61 -12.24
C VAL A 52 -10.39 -49.25 -12.36
N VAL A 53 -9.67 -48.29 -12.93
CA VAL A 53 -10.27 -47.03 -13.37
C VAL A 53 -10.76 -47.25 -14.79
N GLU A 54 -12.08 -47.16 -15.00
CA GLU A 54 -12.67 -47.46 -16.31
C GLU A 54 -12.26 -46.42 -17.35
N ASP A 55 -12.32 -45.14 -16.96
CA ASP A 55 -11.96 -43.99 -17.77
C ASP A 55 -11.31 -42.91 -16.89
N PHE A 56 -10.16 -42.41 -17.34
CA PHE A 56 -9.46 -41.27 -16.75
C PHE A 56 -9.23 -40.22 -17.83
N VAL A 57 -9.62 -38.97 -17.55
CA VAL A 57 -9.38 -37.82 -18.42
C VAL A 57 -8.90 -36.64 -17.60
N ALA A 58 -7.77 -36.06 -18.00
CA ALA A 58 -7.22 -34.81 -17.47
C ALA A 58 -7.13 -33.73 -18.55
N TYR A 59 -7.61 -32.54 -18.23
CA TYR A 59 -7.50 -31.31 -19.01
C TYR A 59 -6.41 -30.45 -18.36
N ILE A 60 -5.32 -30.21 -19.09
CA ILE A 60 -4.06 -29.69 -18.54
C ILE A 60 -3.70 -28.39 -19.28
N ARG A 61 -3.71 -27.25 -18.57
CA ARG A 61 -3.42 -25.90 -19.08
C ARG A 61 -1.92 -25.62 -19.13
N ILE A 62 -1.22 -26.41 -19.92
CA ILE A 62 0.25 -26.32 -20.10
C ILE A 62 0.66 -26.03 -21.53
N VAL A 63 -0.31 -25.86 -22.44
CA VAL A 63 -0.01 -25.55 -23.84
C VAL A 63 0.17 -24.04 -23.94
N PRO A 64 1.36 -23.54 -24.32
CA PRO A 64 1.55 -22.12 -24.54
C PRO A 64 0.58 -21.59 -25.60
N GLN A 65 0.02 -20.41 -25.40
CA GLN A 65 -0.93 -19.83 -26.37
C GLN A 65 -0.26 -19.28 -27.64
N MET A 66 1.08 -19.36 -27.72
CA MET A 66 1.91 -18.84 -28.82
C MET A 66 2.74 -19.93 -29.54
N VAL A 67 2.26 -21.19 -29.53
CA VAL A 67 2.98 -22.32 -30.14
C VAL A 67 3.20 -22.10 -31.64
N HIS A 68 4.46 -22.18 -32.08
CA HIS A 68 4.81 -22.20 -33.50
C HIS A 68 4.66 -23.60 -34.10
N SER A 69 5.19 -24.60 -33.40
CA SER A 69 5.06 -26.02 -33.71
C SER A 69 5.07 -26.86 -32.44
N ALA A 70 4.15 -27.83 -32.36
CA ALA A 70 4.14 -28.85 -31.33
C ALA A 70 3.87 -30.20 -32.00
N ASP A 71 4.91 -31.03 -32.13
CA ASP A 71 4.83 -32.34 -32.78
C ASP A 71 5.04 -33.50 -31.79
N ASP A 72 5.38 -33.22 -30.54
CA ASP A 72 5.74 -34.23 -29.54
C ASP A 72 5.02 -34.01 -28.20
N TYR A 73 3.91 -34.72 -27.99
CA TYR A 73 3.11 -34.67 -26.76
C TYR A 73 2.26 -35.93 -26.57
N THR A 74 1.84 -36.20 -25.33
CA THR A 74 0.91 -37.29 -25.01
C THR A 74 -0.54 -36.84 -25.09
N GLY A 75 -1.41 -37.64 -25.70
CA GLY A 75 -2.84 -37.34 -25.78
C GLY A 75 -3.18 -36.51 -27.02
N PHE A 76 -4.04 -35.51 -26.87
CA PHE A 76 -4.44 -34.61 -27.97
C PHE A 76 -4.67 -33.18 -27.49
N LEU A 77 -4.62 -32.23 -28.43
CA LEU A 77 -4.89 -30.82 -28.14
C LEU A 77 -6.39 -30.54 -28.21
N GLY A 78 -6.88 -29.75 -27.26
CA GLY A 78 -8.25 -29.26 -27.20
C GLY A 78 -8.31 -27.82 -26.73
N THR A 79 -9.52 -27.35 -26.46
CA THR A 79 -9.76 -26.03 -25.88
C THR A 79 -10.56 -26.16 -24.59
N ASP A 80 -10.28 -25.29 -23.61
CA ASP A 80 -11.05 -25.20 -22.38
C ASP A 80 -12.25 -24.23 -22.49
N GLU A 81 -12.94 -23.98 -21.38
CA GLU A 81 -14.09 -23.08 -21.27
C GLU A 81 -13.78 -21.61 -21.58
N PHE A 82 -12.52 -21.19 -21.50
CA PHE A 82 -12.05 -19.84 -21.87
C PHE A 82 -11.44 -19.81 -23.27
N ASN A 83 -11.55 -20.92 -24.02
CA ASN A 83 -10.97 -21.10 -25.35
C ASN A 83 -9.42 -21.10 -25.36
N ASN A 84 -8.79 -21.41 -24.22
CA ASN A 84 -7.35 -21.65 -24.15
C ASN A 84 -6.99 -22.97 -24.82
N ASN A 85 -5.86 -23.04 -25.52
CA ASN A 85 -5.29 -24.32 -25.92
C ASN A 85 -4.87 -25.14 -24.70
N ILE A 86 -5.25 -26.42 -24.65
CA ILE A 86 -4.94 -27.33 -23.54
C ILE A 86 -4.51 -28.70 -24.03
N LEU A 87 -3.78 -29.44 -23.19
CA LEU A 87 -3.48 -30.84 -23.39
C LEU A 87 -4.59 -31.68 -22.76
N VAL A 88 -5.23 -32.55 -23.54
CA VAL A 88 -6.19 -33.54 -23.06
C VAL A 88 -5.49 -34.89 -22.99
N PHE A 89 -5.25 -35.36 -21.78
CA PHE A 89 -4.61 -36.64 -21.49
C PHE A 89 -5.65 -37.63 -20.98
N SER A 90 -5.90 -38.70 -21.75
CA SER A 90 -6.92 -39.70 -21.43
C SER A 90 -6.39 -41.12 -21.52
N GLN A 91 -6.83 -41.99 -20.63
CA GLN A 91 -6.46 -43.41 -20.63
C GLN A 91 -7.64 -44.28 -20.16
N ASP A 92 -8.04 -45.21 -21.02
CA ASP A 92 -9.03 -46.24 -20.69
C ASP A 92 -8.39 -47.37 -19.88
N SER A 93 -9.17 -47.99 -19.00
CA SER A 93 -8.83 -49.22 -18.27
C SER A 93 -7.49 -49.14 -17.52
N VAL A 94 -7.32 -48.12 -16.68
CA VAL A 94 -6.07 -47.92 -15.92
C VAL A 94 -5.94 -48.98 -14.83
N THR A 95 -4.85 -49.75 -14.90
CA THR A 95 -4.46 -50.75 -13.90
C THR A 95 -3.07 -50.50 -13.32
N THR A 96 -2.40 -49.43 -13.77
CA THR A 96 -1.07 -49.04 -13.31
C THR A 96 -1.17 -47.96 -12.25
N ASN A 97 -0.25 -47.98 -11.28
CA ASN A 97 -0.23 -46.99 -10.20
C ASN A 97 0.21 -45.60 -10.67
N THR A 98 0.78 -45.47 -11.87
CA THR A 98 1.25 -44.19 -12.40
C THR A 98 0.94 -44.11 -13.89
N LEU A 99 0.51 -42.93 -14.33
CA LEU A 99 0.47 -42.50 -15.72
C LEU A 99 1.28 -41.21 -15.85
N SER A 100 2.07 -41.08 -16.91
CA SER A 100 2.90 -39.90 -17.17
C SER A 100 2.44 -39.22 -18.45
N TRP A 101 2.44 -37.90 -18.44
CA TRP A 101 2.17 -37.07 -19.62
C TRP A 101 3.33 -36.11 -19.86
N TYR A 102 3.50 -35.71 -21.12
CA TYR A 102 4.50 -34.71 -21.51
C TYR A 102 4.00 -33.89 -22.71
N PHE A 103 4.58 -32.70 -22.85
CA PHE A 103 4.36 -31.79 -23.97
C PHE A 103 5.65 -31.04 -24.28
N ARG A 104 5.99 -30.97 -25.58
CA ARG A 104 7.15 -30.22 -26.07
C ARG A 104 6.75 -29.33 -27.25
N ALA A 105 7.26 -28.11 -27.26
CA ALA A 105 7.00 -27.16 -28.33
C ALA A 105 8.14 -26.16 -28.52
N ASP A 106 8.33 -25.76 -29.77
CA ASP A 106 9.08 -24.56 -30.10
C ASP A 106 8.14 -23.35 -30.00
N ILE A 107 8.51 -22.37 -29.18
CA ILE A 107 7.76 -21.13 -28.99
C ILE A 107 8.56 -19.97 -29.58
N SER A 108 7.88 -19.08 -30.29
CA SER A 108 8.43 -17.79 -30.68
C SER A 108 7.53 -16.68 -30.18
N SER A 109 8.07 -15.78 -29.38
CA SER A 109 7.38 -14.56 -28.96
C SER A 109 7.97 -13.36 -29.70
N GLN A 110 7.10 -12.47 -30.16
CA GLN A 110 7.48 -11.19 -30.73
C GLN A 110 6.57 -10.11 -30.18
N THR A 111 7.13 -9.12 -29.51
CA THR A 111 6.37 -7.96 -29.09
C THR A 111 6.29 -6.95 -30.23
N SER A 112 5.26 -6.11 -30.25
CA SER A 112 5.15 -4.98 -31.18
C SER A 112 4.78 -3.73 -30.41
N ILE A 113 5.12 -2.55 -30.92
CA ILE A 113 4.66 -1.32 -30.29
C ILE A 113 3.14 -1.28 -30.45
N VAL A 114 2.43 -0.95 -29.38
CA VAL A 114 0.97 -0.97 -29.38
C VAL A 114 0.47 0.26 -30.12
N LYS A 115 -0.14 0.06 -31.29
CA LYS A 115 -0.71 1.11 -32.14
C LYS A 115 -2.20 0.94 -32.24
N ILE A 116 -2.95 1.92 -31.75
CA ILE A 116 -4.42 1.86 -31.70
C ILE A 116 -5.01 3.03 -32.48
N PRO A 117 -5.94 2.81 -33.43
CA PRO A 117 -6.46 3.88 -34.28
C PRO A 117 -7.09 5.04 -33.52
N GLU A 118 -7.74 4.76 -32.39
CA GLU A 118 -8.51 5.74 -31.62
C GLU A 118 -8.35 5.49 -30.11
N ASN A 119 -8.42 6.56 -29.32
CA ASN A 119 -8.52 6.48 -27.86
C ASN A 119 -10.00 6.66 -27.49
N PRO A 120 -10.69 5.60 -27.02
CA PRO A 120 -12.10 5.70 -26.69
C PRO A 120 -12.37 6.75 -25.60
N GLU A 121 -13.58 7.31 -25.61
CA GLU A 121 -14.06 8.12 -24.49
C GLU A 121 -14.18 7.26 -23.22
N PHE A 122 -13.96 7.89 -22.07
CA PHE A 122 -14.11 7.27 -20.76
C PHE A 122 -15.13 8.03 -19.90
N PRO A 123 -16.10 7.34 -19.25
CA PRO A 123 -16.29 5.88 -19.25
C PRO A 123 -16.87 5.36 -20.57
N TYR A 124 -16.40 4.19 -21.00
CA TYR A 124 -16.94 3.50 -22.18
C TYR A 124 -18.26 2.78 -21.81
N PRO A 125 -19.32 2.84 -22.63
CA PRO A 125 -20.58 2.17 -22.32
C PRO A 125 -20.42 0.64 -22.26
N THR A 126 -20.55 0.04 -21.06
CA THR A 126 -20.28 -1.39 -20.86
C THR A 126 -21.16 -2.30 -21.72
N ASN A 127 -22.37 -1.88 -22.06
CA ASN A 127 -23.29 -2.61 -22.93
C ASN A 127 -22.85 -2.67 -24.41
N GLU A 128 -21.81 -1.92 -24.80
CA GLU A 128 -21.27 -1.92 -26.16
C GLU A 128 -20.13 -2.93 -26.34
N PHE A 129 -19.62 -3.54 -25.27
CA PHE A 129 -18.64 -4.62 -25.41
C PHE A 129 -19.24 -5.88 -26.05
N PRO A 130 -18.46 -6.64 -26.85
CA PRO A 130 -18.89 -7.92 -27.41
C PRO A 130 -19.33 -8.91 -26.30
N ALA A 131 -20.26 -9.80 -26.62
CA ALA A 131 -20.78 -10.77 -25.64
C ALA A 131 -19.69 -11.65 -25.01
N SER A 132 -18.63 -11.98 -25.76
CA SER A 132 -17.46 -12.74 -25.27
C SER A 132 -16.54 -11.94 -24.34
N VAL A 133 -16.77 -10.65 -24.16
CA VAL A 133 -15.97 -9.76 -23.31
C VAL A 133 -16.73 -9.35 -22.05
N GLN A 134 -18.08 -9.37 -22.11
CA GLN A 134 -18.95 -8.94 -21.01
C GLN A 134 -18.66 -9.67 -19.70
N GLU A 135 -18.34 -10.97 -19.74
CA GLU A 135 -18.03 -11.75 -18.53
C GLU A 135 -16.79 -11.23 -17.78
N TYR A 136 -15.87 -10.56 -18.48
CA TYR A 136 -14.63 -10.00 -17.90
C TYR A 136 -14.83 -8.62 -17.27
N ILE A 137 -16.08 -8.18 -17.14
CA ILE A 137 -16.50 -7.02 -16.33
C ILE A 137 -17.07 -7.50 -14.98
N ASP A 138 -17.52 -8.75 -14.89
CA ASP A 138 -18.13 -9.31 -13.69
C ASP A 138 -17.08 -9.61 -12.60
N PHE A 139 -17.49 -9.52 -11.34
CA PHE A 139 -16.62 -9.75 -10.18
C PHE A 139 -16.64 -11.20 -9.74
N THR A 140 -15.53 -11.65 -9.16
CA THR A 140 -15.38 -13.00 -8.59
C THR A 140 -15.10 -12.93 -7.09
N ALA A 141 -14.81 -14.07 -6.46
CA ALA A 141 -14.38 -14.10 -5.06
C ALA A 141 -12.96 -13.51 -4.86
N VAL A 142 -12.11 -13.60 -5.88
CA VAL A 142 -10.73 -13.08 -5.86
C VAL A 142 -10.71 -11.64 -6.37
N THR A 143 -11.41 -11.37 -7.46
CA THR A 143 -11.52 -10.03 -8.07
C THR A 143 -12.82 -9.38 -7.61
N ASP A 144 -12.89 -9.04 -6.32
CA ASP A 144 -14.10 -8.54 -5.68
C ASP A 144 -14.40 -7.05 -5.98
N THR A 145 -15.52 -6.54 -5.44
CA THR A 145 -15.95 -5.13 -5.56
C THR A 145 -16.24 -4.51 -4.20
N SER A 146 -15.22 -4.42 -3.34
CA SER A 146 -15.39 -3.77 -2.05
C SER A 146 -15.63 -2.25 -2.17
N PRO A 147 -16.34 -1.64 -1.20
CA PRO A 147 -16.52 -0.18 -1.15
C PRO A 147 -15.21 0.61 -1.17
N GLU A 148 -14.15 0.08 -0.53
CA GLU A 148 -12.84 0.71 -0.44
C GLU A 148 -12.18 0.78 -1.82
N ILE A 149 -12.24 -0.31 -2.59
CA ILE A 149 -11.73 -0.34 -3.97
C ILE A 149 -12.54 0.60 -4.86
N GLN A 150 -13.87 0.58 -4.77
CA GLN A 150 -14.73 1.50 -5.53
C GLN A 150 -14.41 2.97 -5.26
N LEU A 151 -14.25 3.34 -3.98
CA LEU A 151 -13.89 4.70 -3.59
C LEU A 151 -12.52 5.10 -4.14
N LYS A 152 -11.52 4.21 -4.04
CA LYS A 152 -10.18 4.48 -4.56
C LYS A 152 -10.17 4.59 -6.07
N VAL A 153 -10.87 3.72 -6.79
CA VAL A 153 -11.03 3.83 -8.25
C VAL A 153 -11.64 5.17 -8.60
N ASN A 154 -12.81 5.52 -8.04
CA ASN A 154 -13.47 6.80 -8.30
C ASN A 154 -12.60 8.03 -7.99
N GLU A 155 -11.77 7.97 -6.94
CA GLU A 155 -10.78 8.99 -6.63
C GLU A 155 -9.72 9.13 -7.73
N LEU A 156 -9.14 8.02 -8.17
CA LEU A 156 -8.05 7.98 -9.14
C LEU A 156 -8.47 8.42 -10.55
N ILE A 157 -9.64 7.99 -11.01
CA ILE A 157 -10.17 8.32 -12.34
C ILE A 157 -11.07 9.55 -12.35
N SER A 158 -11.13 10.30 -11.25
CA SER A 158 -11.91 11.55 -11.18
C SER A 158 -11.40 12.57 -12.20
N GLY A 159 -12.27 12.97 -13.13
CA GLY A 159 -11.94 13.94 -14.18
C GLY A 159 -11.13 13.35 -15.35
N VAL A 160 -10.84 12.05 -15.36
CA VAL A 160 -10.30 11.36 -16.53
C VAL A 160 -11.41 11.21 -17.57
N THR A 161 -11.10 11.52 -18.82
CA THR A 161 -12.09 11.56 -19.92
C THR A 161 -11.77 10.63 -21.08
N ASP A 162 -10.60 9.99 -21.04
CA ASP A 162 -10.13 9.08 -22.09
C ASP A 162 -9.68 7.73 -21.51
N TYR A 163 -9.86 6.68 -22.32
CA TYR A 163 -9.76 5.30 -21.88
C TYR A 163 -8.32 4.89 -21.55
N PHE A 164 -7.35 5.33 -22.35
CA PHE A 164 -5.93 5.02 -22.12
C PHE A 164 -5.40 5.65 -20.83
N THR A 165 -5.79 6.89 -20.53
CA THR A 165 -5.41 7.53 -19.26
C THR A 165 -6.03 6.82 -18.06
N ALA A 166 -7.25 6.30 -18.17
CA ALA A 166 -7.87 5.51 -17.10
C ALA A 166 -7.08 4.23 -16.83
N ILE A 167 -6.74 3.47 -17.89
CA ILE A 167 -5.92 2.24 -17.79
C ILE A 167 -4.56 2.57 -17.16
N ALA A 168 -3.83 3.53 -17.72
CA ALA A 168 -2.53 3.97 -17.24
C ALA A 168 -2.55 4.39 -15.77
N THR A 169 -3.60 5.11 -15.34
CA THR A 169 -3.73 5.60 -13.96
C THR A 169 -3.91 4.46 -12.98
N LEU A 170 -4.79 3.51 -13.28
CA LEU A 170 -5.07 2.37 -12.42
C LEU A 170 -3.89 1.39 -12.35
N THR A 171 -3.28 1.09 -13.50
CA THR A 171 -2.05 0.26 -13.55
C THR A 171 -0.93 0.90 -12.74
N LYS A 172 -0.66 2.20 -12.96
CA LYS A 172 0.36 2.92 -12.21
C LYS A 172 0.07 2.92 -10.71
N PHE A 173 -1.19 3.07 -10.30
CA PHE A 173 -1.51 2.98 -8.89
C PHE A 173 -1.10 1.60 -8.32
N VAL A 174 -1.57 0.50 -8.90
CA VAL A 174 -1.28 -0.85 -8.38
C VAL A 174 0.22 -1.15 -8.38
N SER A 175 0.93 -0.83 -9.47
CA SER A 175 2.37 -1.06 -9.63
C SER A 175 3.26 -0.40 -8.56
N PHE A 176 2.77 0.66 -7.92
CA PHE A 176 3.53 1.41 -6.92
C PHE A 176 2.87 1.45 -5.54
N TYR A 177 1.61 0.98 -5.44
CA TYR A 177 0.90 0.83 -4.18
C TYR A 177 1.26 -0.47 -3.46
N LEU A 178 1.50 -1.55 -4.22
CA LEU A 178 1.84 -2.85 -3.67
C LEU A 178 3.36 -3.04 -3.58
N GLU A 179 3.81 -3.66 -2.48
CA GLU A 179 5.15 -4.16 -2.32
C GLU A 179 5.21 -5.66 -2.68
N TYR A 180 6.16 -6.04 -3.54
CA TYR A 180 6.36 -7.44 -3.87
C TYR A 180 6.93 -8.20 -2.68
N ASN A 181 6.20 -9.21 -2.18
CA ASN A 181 6.61 -9.97 -1.02
C ASN A 181 6.24 -11.47 -1.14
N PRO A 182 7.23 -12.38 -1.33
CA PRO A 182 6.96 -13.81 -1.51
C PRO A 182 6.46 -14.51 -0.24
N LEU A 183 6.46 -13.85 0.92
CA LEU A 183 5.88 -14.39 2.15
C LEU A 183 4.35 -14.29 2.18
N TYR A 184 3.76 -13.49 1.30
CA TYR A 184 2.31 -13.26 1.18
C TYR A 184 1.63 -14.25 0.25
N ALA A 185 2.01 -15.53 0.31
CA ALA A 185 1.51 -16.58 -0.59
C ALA A 185 0.38 -17.47 -0.02
N PRO A 186 -0.76 -16.95 0.50
CA PRO A 186 -2.00 -17.71 0.42
C PRO A 186 -2.43 -17.81 -1.05
N LEU A 187 -2.94 -18.96 -1.47
CA LEU A 187 -3.57 -19.10 -2.78
C LEU A 187 -4.82 -18.20 -2.86
N SER A 188 -4.88 -17.32 -3.86
CA SER A 188 -6.09 -16.61 -4.29
C SER A 188 -6.71 -15.68 -3.23
N THR A 189 -5.90 -14.77 -2.68
CA THR A 189 -6.35 -13.72 -1.74
C THR A 189 -7.35 -12.75 -2.41
N PRO A 190 -8.50 -12.43 -1.80
CA PRO A 190 -9.42 -11.42 -2.33
C PRO A 190 -8.74 -10.05 -2.51
N ALA A 191 -9.06 -9.37 -3.61
CA ALA A 191 -8.50 -8.07 -3.96
C ALA A 191 -8.67 -7.01 -2.86
N SER A 192 -9.78 -7.05 -2.12
CA SER A 192 -10.01 -6.17 -0.95
C SER A 192 -8.97 -6.38 0.16
N GLU A 193 -8.60 -7.63 0.44
CA GLU A 193 -7.57 -7.96 1.42
C GLU A 193 -6.17 -7.57 0.91
N VAL A 194 -5.88 -7.78 -0.38
CA VAL A 194 -4.64 -7.29 -1.01
C VAL A 194 -4.52 -5.77 -0.87
N TYR A 195 -5.61 -5.04 -1.13
CA TYR A 195 -5.66 -3.60 -1.01
C TYR A 195 -5.39 -3.11 0.41
N GLU A 196 -5.88 -3.82 1.43
CA GLU A 196 -5.62 -3.53 2.85
C GLU A 196 -4.18 -3.87 3.26
N GLN A 197 -3.63 -4.99 2.77
CA GLN A 197 -2.31 -5.47 3.13
C GLN A 197 -1.15 -4.74 2.45
N GLN A 198 -1.40 -4.14 1.28
CA GLN A 198 -0.42 -3.40 0.49
C GLN A 198 0.80 -4.24 0.04
N GLY A 199 0.63 -5.55 -0.08
CA GLY A 199 1.69 -6.44 -0.54
C GLY A 199 1.18 -7.77 -1.05
N GLY A 200 1.99 -8.45 -1.85
CA GLY A 200 1.64 -9.72 -2.48
C GLY A 200 2.67 -10.18 -3.53
N VAL A 201 2.35 -11.24 -4.27
CA VAL A 201 3.12 -11.67 -5.44
C VAL A 201 2.36 -11.31 -6.73
N CYS A 202 2.80 -11.81 -7.89
CA CYS A 202 2.19 -11.50 -9.18
C CYS A 202 0.68 -11.75 -9.25
N ASP A 203 0.18 -12.78 -8.57
CA ASP A 203 -1.25 -13.10 -8.51
C ASP A 203 -2.06 -12.00 -7.82
N GLU A 204 -1.59 -11.48 -6.69
CA GLU A 204 -2.26 -10.40 -5.95
C GLU A 204 -2.20 -9.07 -6.71
N PHE A 205 -1.07 -8.76 -7.35
CA PHE A 205 -0.93 -7.57 -8.18
C PHE A 205 -1.94 -7.60 -9.35
N SER A 206 -2.00 -8.73 -10.05
CA SER A 206 -2.92 -8.95 -11.16
C SER A 206 -4.38 -8.91 -10.69
N SER A 207 -4.70 -9.57 -9.57
CA SER A 207 -6.06 -9.62 -9.03
C SER A 207 -6.57 -8.26 -8.58
N LEU A 208 -5.73 -7.46 -7.91
CA LEU A 208 -6.09 -6.09 -7.52
C LEU A 208 -6.29 -5.21 -8.75
N LEU A 209 -5.40 -5.29 -9.74
CA LEU A 209 -5.53 -4.50 -10.97
C LEU A 209 -6.82 -4.86 -11.72
N ILE A 210 -7.13 -6.16 -11.89
CA ILE A 210 -8.37 -6.62 -12.52
C ILE A 210 -9.59 -6.10 -11.77
N SER A 211 -9.62 -6.22 -10.44
CA SER A 211 -10.72 -5.68 -9.62
C SER A 211 -10.89 -4.17 -9.85
N MET A 212 -9.81 -3.40 -9.84
CA MET A 212 -9.87 -1.94 -10.07
C MET A 212 -10.35 -1.59 -11.49
N MET A 213 -9.88 -2.31 -12.52
CA MET A 213 -10.32 -2.13 -13.91
C MET A 213 -11.82 -2.43 -14.06
N ARG A 214 -12.29 -3.55 -13.52
CA ARG A 214 -13.72 -3.92 -13.57
C ARG A 214 -14.61 -2.93 -12.84
N ASN A 215 -14.16 -2.39 -11.70
CA ASN A 215 -14.85 -1.29 -11.01
C ASN A 215 -14.90 0.01 -11.83
N ALA A 216 -13.94 0.23 -12.74
CA ALA A 216 -13.95 1.33 -13.70
C ALA A 216 -14.78 1.02 -14.98
N GLY A 217 -15.39 -0.16 -15.08
CA GLY A 217 -16.12 -0.61 -16.27
C GLY A 217 -15.22 -1.07 -17.43
N ILE A 218 -13.93 -1.33 -17.14
CA ILE A 218 -12.93 -1.78 -18.11
C ILE A 218 -12.82 -3.30 -18.01
N PRO A 219 -13.12 -4.07 -19.08
CA PRO A 219 -12.98 -5.52 -19.06
C PRO A 219 -11.51 -5.90 -18.91
N ALA A 220 -11.23 -6.77 -17.94
CA ALA A 220 -9.89 -7.23 -17.63
C ALA A 220 -9.91 -8.72 -17.30
N ARG A 221 -8.90 -9.47 -17.74
CA ARG A 221 -8.77 -10.91 -17.50
C ARG A 221 -7.39 -11.27 -16.98
N PHE A 222 -7.34 -12.37 -16.23
CA PHE A 222 -6.12 -12.88 -15.63
C PHE A 222 -5.38 -13.74 -16.64
N VAL A 223 -4.06 -13.60 -16.68
CA VAL A 223 -3.19 -14.46 -17.50
C VAL A 223 -2.19 -15.14 -16.60
N SER A 224 -2.04 -16.45 -16.76
CA SER A 224 -1.06 -17.26 -16.06
C SER A 224 -0.09 -17.88 -17.06
N GLY A 225 1.18 -17.89 -16.72
CA GLY A 225 2.20 -18.50 -17.55
C GLY A 225 3.58 -18.37 -16.94
N PHE A 226 4.55 -18.01 -17.78
CA PHE A 226 5.94 -17.83 -17.39
C PHE A 226 6.44 -16.47 -17.86
N ALA A 227 7.33 -15.86 -17.08
CA ALA A 227 8.09 -14.70 -17.50
C ALA A 227 9.58 -14.91 -17.24
N TYR A 228 10.42 -14.37 -18.12
CA TYR A 228 11.85 -14.35 -17.91
C TYR A 228 12.22 -13.32 -16.83
N THR A 229 12.99 -13.74 -15.82
CA THR A 229 13.48 -12.84 -14.78
C THR A 229 14.97 -13.08 -14.49
N ASN A 230 15.70 -11.99 -14.24
CA ASN A 230 17.15 -12.01 -13.98
C ASN A 230 17.49 -11.79 -12.50
N THR A 231 16.55 -11.96 -11.57
CA THR A 231 16.84 -11.86 -10.13
C THR A 231 17.92 -12.89 -9.75
N GLY A 232 19.11 -12.39 -9.38
CA GLY A 232 20.39 -13.12 -9.35
C GLY A 232 20.55 -14.28 -8.36
N GLU A 233 19.48 -14.98 -8.00
CA GLU A 233 19.51 -16.15 -7.11
C GLU A 233 19.54 -17.51 -7.86
N ARG A 234 19.38 -17.53 -9.19
CA ARG A 234 19.53 -18.75 -10.01
C ARG A 234 20.21 -18.41 -11.34
N THR A 235 20.84 -19.41 -11.96
CA THR A 235 21.61 -19.33 -13.21
C THR A 235 20.93 -18.50 -14.30
N CYS A 236 21.75 -17.94 -15.18
CA CYS A 236 21.49 -16.78 -16.04
C CYS A 236 20.54 -17.04 -17.23
N THR A 237 19.44 -17.76 -16.98
CA THR A 237 18.57 -18.37 -17.99
C THR A 237 17.10 -18.54 -17.54
N ASN A 238 16.71 -18.19 -16.32
CA ASN A 238 15.54 -18.86 -15.74
C ASN A 238 14.22 -18.09 -15.91
N PHE A 239 13.32 -18.69 -16.70
CA PHE A 239 11.88 -18.42 -16.64
C PHE A 239 11.30 -18.87 -15.29
N GLY A 240 10.39 -18.07 -14.74
CA GLY A 240 9.63 -18.40 -13.53
C GLY A 240 8.13 -18.34 -13.79
N PRO A 241 7.31 -19.09 -13.02
CA PRO A 241 5.86 -18.92 -13.04
C PRO A 241 5.52 -17.46 -12.77
N HIS A 242 4.62 -16.92 -13.58
CA HIS A 242 4.23 -15.52 -13.49
C HIS A 242 2.78 -15.33 -13.91
N SER A 243 2.19 -14.23 -13.46
CA SER A 243 0.84 -13.83 -13.83
C SER A 243 0.77 -12.34 -14.06
N TRP A 244 -0.08 -11.96 -15.00
CA TRP A 244 -0.30 -10.58 -15.41
C TRP A 244 -1.74 -10.39 -15.89
N VAL A 245 -2.02 -9.23 -16.46
CA VAL A 245 -3.38 -8.81 -16.81
C VAL A 245 -3.49 -8.55 -18.30
N GLU A 246 -4.61 -8.95 -18.88
CA GLU A 246 -5.05 -8.42 -20.17
C GLU A 246 -6.25 -7.49 -19.99
N VAL A 247 -6.22 -6.36 -20.70
CA VAL A 247 -7.29 -5.35 -20.69
C VAL A 247 -7.88 -5.22 -22.09
N TYR A 248 -9.21 -5.21 -22.19
CA TYR A 248 -9.88 -5.07 -23.47
C TYR A 248 -10.01 -3.60 -23.86
N VAL A 249 -9.47 -3.27 -25.03
CA VAL A 249 -9.64 -1.96 -25.69
C VAL A 249 -10.71 -2.09 -26.78
N PRO A 250 -11.79 -1.28 -26.74
CA PRO A 250 -12.80 -1.21 -27.79
C PRO A 250 -12.20 -1.14 -29.20
N ASP A 251 -12.77 -1.93 -30.13
CA ASP A 251 -12.37 -2.00 -31.54
C ASP A 251 -10.90 -2.37 -31.84
N TYR A 252 -10.11 -2.72 -30.82
CA TYR A 252 -8.74 -3.19 -30.94
C TYR A 252 -8.57 -4.63 -30.45
N GLY A 253 -9.06 -4.94 -29.25
CA GLY A 253 -8.89 -6.25 -28.61
C GLY A 253 -8.14 -6.18 -27.28
N TRP A 254 -7.62 -7.33 -26.85
CA TRP A 254 -6.87 -7.45 -25.60
C TRP A 254 -5.45 -6.88 -25.74
N ILE A 255 -5.03 -6.09 -24.76
CA ILE A 255 -3.64 -5.67 -24.56
C ILE A 255 -3.12 -6.23 -23.24
N GLN A 256 -1.88 -6.67 -23.24
CA GLN A 256 -1.23 -7.19 -22.04
C GLN A 256 -0.62 -6.05 -21.21
N ILE A 257 -0.72 -6.18 -19.90
CA ILE A 257 -0.23 -5.22 -18.90
C ILE A 257 0.31 -6.03 -17.72
N ASP A 258 1.49 -5.68 -17.24
CA ASP A 258 2.08 -6.31 -16.06
C ASP A 258 2.29 -5.27 -14.93
N PRO A 259 1.42 -5.28 -13.90
CA PRO A 259 1.60 -4.40 -12.75
C PRO A 259 2.84 -4.73 -11.91
N THR A 260 3.30 -5.99 -11.90
CA THR A 260 4.46 -6.47 -11.13
C THR A 260 5.78 -6.03 -11.76
N TYR A 261 5.93 -6.19 -13.08
CA TYR A 261 7.12 -5.72 -13.82
C TYR A 261 7.01 -4.26 -14.28
N LYS A 262 5.87 -3.63 -14.01
CA LYS A 262 5.58 -2.21 -14.31
C LYS A 262 5.64 -1.94 -15.82
N GLU A 263 5.06 -2.87 -16.58
CA GLU A 263 4.86 -2.77 -18.02
C GLU A 263 3.42 -2.32 -18.27
N PHE A 264 3.24 -1.07 -18.68
CA PHE A 264 1.93 -0.41 -18.67
C PHE A 264 1.09 -0.67 -19.92
N PHE A 265 1.74 -0.92 -21.07
CA PHE A 265 1.09 -1.07 -22.37
C PHE A 265 1.88 -2.02 -23.27
N GLY A 266 1.62 -3.31 -23.12
CA GLY A 266 2.41 -4.39 -23.70
C GLY A 266 3.36 -4.99 -22.67
N VAL A 267 3.65 -6.27 -22.83
CA VAL A 267 4.65 -7.01 -22.04
C VAL A 267 5.81 -7.42 -22.94
N ASP A 268 6.96 -7.73 -22.34
CA ASP A 268 8.16 -8.15 -23.09
C ASP A 268 8.05 -9.55 -23.74
N ALA A 269 9.00 -9.88 -24.62
CA ALA A 269 8.97 -11.17 -25.34
C ALA A 269 9.29 -12.37 -24.45
N GLY A 270 9.70 -12.14 -23.21
CA GLY A 270 9.90 -13.16 -22.18
C GLY A 270 8.60 -13.61 -21.52
N HIS A 271 7.45 -12.99 -21.81
CA HIS A 271 6.16 -13.44 -21.31
C HIS A 271 5.58 -14.55 -22.20
N VAL A 272 5.32 -15.71 -21.60
CA VAL A 272 4.79 -16.92 -22.24
C VAL A 272 3.44 -17.27 -21.62
N PRO A 273 2.31 -16.85 -22.20
CA PRO A 273 0.98 -17.16 -21.67
C PRO A 273 0.68 -18.65 -21.83
N LEU A 274 0.25 -19.29 -20.74
CA LEU A 274 -0.27 -20.65 -20.76
C LEU A 274 -1.79 -20.68 -20.81
N TYR A 275 -2.48 -19.81 -20.06
CA TYR A 275 -3.93 -19.72 -20.11
C TYR A 275 -4.43 -18.37 -19.59
N GLU A 276 -5.60 -17.99 -20.08
CA GLU A 276 -6.37 -16.86 -19.59
C GLU A 276 -7.60 -17.34 -18.80
N SER A 277 -7.99 -16.57 -17.78
CA SER A 277 -9.12 -16.89 -16.92
C SER A 277 -9.79 -15.63 -16.36
N ASN A 278 -10.92 -15.81 -15.68
CA ASN A 278 -11.58 -14.72 -14.97
C ASN A 278 -10.79 -14.21 -13.76
N ASP A 279 -10.03 -15.08 -13.09
CA ASP A 279 -9.18 -14.76 -11.93
C ASP A 279 -8.11 -15.84 -11.64
N ALA A 280 -7.29 -15.58 -10.62
CA ALA A 280 -6.23 -16.46 -10.12
C ALA A 280 -6.74 -17.76 -9.43
N GLY A 281 -8.05 -17.98 -9.31
CA GLY A 281 -8.63 -19.19 -8.71
C GLY A 281 -8.73 -20.37 -9.67
N THR A 282 -8.34 -20.20 -10.94
CA THR A 282 -8.44 -21.24 -11.97
C THR A 282 -7.29 -22.25 -11.84
N ASN A 283 -7.64 -23.54 -11.74
CA ASN A 283 -6.63 -24.60 -11.61
C ASN A 283 -5.91 -24.88 -12.93
N ILE A 284 -4.61 -25.15 -12.87
CA ILE A 284 -3.82 -25.57 -14.03
C ILE A 284 -4.22 -26.96 -14.56
N ILE A 285 -4.72 -27.86 -13.70
CA ILE A 285 -5.20 -29.19 -14.08
C ILE A 285 -6.62 -29.41 -13.55
N ASN A 286 -7.53 -29.79 -14.46
CA ASN A 286 -8.86 -30.29 -14.14
C ASN A 286 -8.95 -31.77 -14.56
N ALA A 287 -9.14 -32.68 -13.60
CA ALA A 287 -9.20 -34.12 -13.87
C ALA A 287 -10.53 -34.74 -13.45
N SER A 288 -11.00 -35.69 -14.23
CA SER A 288 -12.23 -36.44 -14.00
C SER A 288 -12.00 -37.93 -14.20
N ILE A 289 -12.76 -38.75 -13.49
CA ILE A 289 -12.52 -40.19 -13.41
C ILE A 289 -13.84 -40.92 -13.14
N VAL A 290 -14.02 -42.10 -13.75
CA VAL A 290 -15.18 -42.98 -13.52
C VAL A 290 -14.69 -44.30 -12.91
N TYR A 291 -15.04 -44.58 -11.64
CA TYR A 291 -14.59 -45.82 -10.96
C TYR A 291 -15.37 -46.19 -9.68
N LEU A 292 -15.06 -47.39 -9.14
CA LEU A 292 -15.37 -47.90 -7.79
C LEU A 292 -14.05 -48.37 -7.10
N TYR A 293 -13.78 -47.93 -5.87
CA TYR A 293 -12.65 -48.39 -5.01
C TYR A 293 -11.21 -48.00 -5.40
N SER A 294 -11.00 -46.79 -5.91
CA SER A 294 -9.66 -46.19 -6.09
C SER A 294 -9.61 -44.73 -5.60
N SER A 295 -8.43 -44.11 -5.61
CA SER A 295 -8.26 -42.66 -5.51
C SER A 295 -7.06 -42.24 -6.37
N PHE A 296 -6.95 -40.98 -6.75
CA PHE A 296 -5.79 -40.49 -7.48
C PHE A 296 -5.26 -39.18 -6.89
N SER A 297 -3.99 -38.91 -7.15
CA SER A 297 -3.34 -37.61 -6.93
C SER A 297 -2.56 -37.23 -8.17
N ILE A 298 -2.43 -35.93 -8.43
CA ILE A 298 -1.68 -35.40 -9.57
C ILE A 298 -0.53 -34.57 -9.01
N ASP A 299 0.67 -34.82 -9.51
CA ASP A 299 1.83 -34.01 -9.16
C ASP A 299 1.74 -32.64 -9.83
N SER A 300 2.27 -31.60 -9.18
CA SER A 300 2.45 -30.32 -9.85
C SER A 300 3.30 -30.52 -11.10
N PRO A 301 2.89 -29.98 -12.26
CA PRO A 301 3.68 -30.02 -13.48
C PRO A 301 5.13 -29.56 -13.28
N ALA A 302 6.07 -30.30 -13.87
CA ALA A 302 7.43 -29.86 -14.05
C ALA A 302 7.55 -29.12 -15.39
N PHE A 303 8.25 -27.99 -15.39
CA PHE A 303 8.45 -27.14 -16.55
C PHE A 303 9.94 -26.90 -16.78
N ASP A 304 10.34 -26.89 -18.04
CA ASP A 304 11.66 -26.47 -18.49
C ASP A 304 11.49 -25.54 -19.70
N ILE A 305 12.10 -24.36 -19.64
CA ILE A 305 12.03 -23.37 -20.71
C ILE A 305 13.45 -22.86 -20.96
N GLU A 306 13.96 -23.13 -22.16
CA GLU A 306 15.29 -22.72 -22.58
C GLU A 306 15.19 -21.61 -23.64
N LEU A 307 15.84 -20.47 -23.38
CA LEU A 307 15.94 -19.39 -24.36
C LEU A 307 16.98 -19.75 -25.42
N MET A 308 16.53 -19.98 -26.65
CA MET A 308 17.36 -20.46 -27.76
C MET A 308 17.98 -19.31 -28.57
N ASP A 309 17.20 -18.28 -28.84
CA ASP A 309 17.64 -17.09 -29.58
C ASP A 309 16.83 -15.86 -29.14
N TYR A 310 17.42 -14.68 -29.21
CA TYR A 310 16.71 -13.44 -28.88
C TYR A 310 17.31 -12.24 -29.60
N SER A 311 16.48 -11.20 -29.78
CA SER A 311 16.92 -9.92 -30.32
C SER A 311 16.29 -8.76 -29.58
N PHE A 312 17.04 -7.68 -29.40
CA PHE A 312 16.55 -6.44 -28.80
C PHE A 312 15.71 -5.62 -29.78
N ALA A 313 14.82 -4.80 -29.24
CA ALA A 313 14.02 -3.88 -30.05
C ALA A 313 14.88 -2.77 -30.65
N GLU A 314 14.76 -2.54 -31.95
CA GLU A 314 15.28 -1.33 -32.58
C GLU A 314 14.45 -0.11 -32.18
N GLN A 315 15.09 1.06 -32.07
CA GLN A 315 14.39 2.31 -31.73
C GLN A 315 13.32 2.65 -32.78
N GLN A 316 12.06 2.66 -32.36
CA GLN A 316 10.92 2.94 -33.25
C GLN A 316 10.36 4.35 -33.10
N LEU A 317 10.69 5.03 -32.00
CA LEU A 317 10.24 6.38 -31.66
C LEU A 317 11.44 7.30 -31.50
N ASN A 318 11.35 8.52 -32.03
CA ASN A 318 12.35 9.53 -31.73
C ASN A 318 12.10 10.02 -30.30
N PHE A 319 13.17 10.06 -29.50
CA PHE A 319 13.15 10.60 -28.16
C PHE A 319 14.30 11.59 -28.00
N ASP A 320 14.09 12.60 -27.17
CA ASP A 320 15.09 13.61 -26.82
C ASP A 320 14.95 13.99 -25.35
N ILE A 321 16.05 14.40 -24.74
CA ILE A 321 16.10 14.75 -23.31
C ILE A 321 16.72 16.12 -23.15
N ASP A 322 15.90 17.04 -22.66
CA ASP A 322 16.35 18.37 -22.27
C ASP A 322 16.49 18.46 -20.75
N MET A 323 17.61 19.03 -20.30
CA MET A 323 17.73 19.53 -18.94
C MET A 323 17.26 20.98 -18.89
N LEU A 324 16.30 21.28 -18.03
CA LEU A 324 15.74 22.63 -17.90
C LEU A 324 16.15 23.25 -16.58
N PRO A 325 16.57 24.54 -16.55
CA PRO A 325 16.97 25.45 -17.65
C PRO A 325 18.51 25.64 -17.73
N TYR A 326 19.29 24.84 -17.00
CA TYR A 326 20.74 24.99 -16.88
C TYR A 326 21.45 23.77 -17.45
N ASP A 327 22.72 23.94 -17.83
CA ASP A 327 23.61 22.86 -18.29
C ASP A 327 24.49 22.31 -17.15
N GLU A 328 24.57 23.03 -16.02
CA GLU A 328 25.33 22.65 -14.82
C GLU A 328 24.51 22.97 -13.56
N VAL A 329 24.62 22.10 -12.55
CA VAL A 329 23.89 22.22 -11.28
C VAL A 329 24.83 22.06 -10.10
N GLY A 330 24.46 22.63 -8.96
CA GLY A 330 25.17 22.54 -7.70
C GLY A 330 24.77 21.33 -6.87
N GLU A 331 25.33 21.27 -5.67
CA GLU A 331 24.99 20.28 -4.65
C GLU A 331 23.65 20.63 -3.98
N GLY A 332 22.75 19.64 -3.82
CA GLY A 332 21.44 19.86 -3.19
C GLY A 332 20.43 20.65 -4.04
N ASP A 333 20.73 20.87 -5.32
CA ASP A 333 19.85 21.51 -6.29
C ASP A 333 18.82 20.54 -6.88
N TYR A 334 17.68 21.10 -7.31
CA TYR A 334 16.66 20.40 -8.08
C TYR A 334 16.92 20.49 -9.59
N VAL A 335 16.81 19.35 -10.26
CA VAL A 335 17.00 19.22 -11.72
C VAL A 335 15.72 18.73 -12.36
N LEU A 336 15.23 19.43 -13.38
CA LEU A 336 14.10 19.01 -14.18
C LEU A 336 14.57 18.46 -15.53
N PHE A 337 14.24 17.20 -15.79
CA PHE A 337 14.36 16.62 -17.12
C PHE A 337 13.01 16.65 -17.83
N ASN A 338 13.04 17.06 -19.10
CA ASN A 338 11.94 16.94 -20.03
C ASN A 338 12.31 15.89 -21.09
N VAL A 339 11.62 14.75 -21.05
CA VAL A 339 11.75 13.69 -22.06
C VAL A 339 10.66 13.91 -23.11
N SER A 340 11.09 14.35 -24.30
CA SER A 340 10.20 14.57 -25.44
C SER A 340 10.17 13.33 -26.31
N ILE A 341 8.99 12.78 -26.58
CA ILE A 341 8.82 11.59 -27.42
C ILE A 341 7.90 11.93 -28.60
N GLU A 342 8.39 11.71 -29.81
CA GLU A 342 7.65 11.93 -31.05
C GLU A 342 6.93 10.65 -31.49
N ASN A 343 5.63 10.76 -31.73
CA ASN A 343 4.85 9.74 -32.44
C ASN A 343 4.73 10.11 -33.92
N PRO A 344 5.44 9.40 -34.83
CA PRO A 344 5.37 9.66 -36.27
C PRO A 344 4.17 8.96 -36.95
N TYR A 345 3.39 8.17 -36.21
CA TYR A 345 2.28 7.38 -36.74
C TYR A 345 0.96 8.15 -36.70
N ASN A 346 0.00 7.72 -37.51
CA ASN A 346 -1.34 8.31 -37.56
C ASN A 346 -2.31 7.64 -36.57
N GLU A 347 -1.80 6.71 -35.77
CA GLU A 347 -2.46 5.99 -34.71
C GLU A 347 -1.94 6.47 -33.34
N TRP A 348 -2.72 6.24 -32.29
CA TRP A 348 -2.22 6.36 -30.93
C TRP A 348 -1.14 5.31 -30.68
N VAL A 349 -0.06 5.72 -30.03
CA VAL A 349 1.01 4.81 -29.63
C VAL A 349 1.04 4.73 -28.12
N LEU A 350 1.01 3.50 -27.62
CA LEU A 350 1.11 3.19 -26.20
C LEU A 350 2.42 2.45 -25.93
N ASP A 351 3.11 2.86 -24.86
CA ASP A 351 4.44 2.34 -24.51
C ASP A 351 4.71 2.50 -23.01
N SER A 352 5.87 2.04 -22.55
CA SER A 352 6.38 2.26 -21.19
C SER A 352 7.76 2.91 -21.24
N LEU A 353 7.97 3.97 -20.46
CA LEU A 353 9.26 4.63 -20.32
C LEU A 353 9.89 4.24 -18.98
N TYR A 354 11.12 3.74 -19.03
CA TYR A 354 11.92 3.34 -17.88
C TYR A 354 13.10 4.28 -17.72
N LEU A 355 13.41 4.58 -16.46
CA LEU A 355 14.53 5.40 -16.04
C LEU A 355 15.46 4.57 -15.17
N THR A 356 16.72 4.52 -15.59
CA THR A 356 17.85 4.05 -14.78
C THR A 356 18.70 5.24 -14.37
N LYS A 357 19.02 5.32 -13.08
CA LYS A 357 19.81 6.41 -12.48
C LYS A 357 20.80 5.85 -11.46
N THR A 358 21.79 6.66 -11.09
CA THR A 358 22.65 6.33 -9.93
C THR A 358 21.86 6.34 -8.62
N ALA A 359 22.34 5.58 -7.63
CA ALA A 359 21.68 5.47 -6.32
C ALA A 359 21.63 6.82 -5.58
N ASP A 360 22.68 7.64 -5.73
CA ASP A 360 22.85 8.90 -5.01
C ASP A 360 21.89 10.02 -5.48
N MET A 361 21.31 9.90 -6.67
CA MET A 361 20.34 10.87 -7.20
C MET A 361 18.94 10.56 -6.65
N GLU A 362 18.30 11.49 -5.97
CA GLU A 362 16.94 11.27 -5.45
C GLU A 362 15.90 11.67 -6.50
N LEU A 363 14.99 10.77 -6.89
CA LEU A 363 13.84 11.12 -7.75
C LEU A 363 12.72 11.67 -6.86
N VAL A 364 12.36 12.94 -7.03
CA VAL A 364 11.37 13.64 -6.19
C VAL A 364 10.04 13.88 -6.89
N TYR A 365 9.99 13.74 -8.23
CA TYR A 365 8.74 13.78 -9.00
C TYR A 365 8.72 12.69 -10.06
N ASN A 366 7.54 12.06 -10.20
CA ASN A 366 7.26 10.93 -11.07
C ASN A 366 7.84 9.61 -10.52
N ASN A 367 7.93 8.58 -11.34
CA ASN A 367 8.37 7.24 -10.95
C ASN A 367 9.44 6.77 -11.93
N ASN A 368 10.32 5.84 -11.52
CA ASN A 368 11.34 5.28 -12.40
C ASN A 368 10.77 4.47 -13.59
N SER A 369 9.48 4.20 -13.62
CA SER A 369 8.78 3.72 -14.81
C SER A 369 7.42 4.39 -14.91
N ILE A 370 7.03 4.77 -16.13
CA ILE A 370 5.77 5.47 -16.39
C ILE A 370 5.09 4.98 -17.67
N PRO A 371 3.75 5.05 -17.73
CA PRO A 371 3.02 4.85 -18.98
C PRO A 371 3.30 5.99 -19.96
N VAL A 372 3.46 5.65 -21.23
CA VAL A 372 3.59 6.57 -22.35
C VAL A 372 2.36 6.42 -23.25
N ILE A 373 1.68 7.54 -23.49
CA ILE A 373 0.48 7.65 -24.33
C ILE A 373 0.76 8.79 -25.32
N LEU A 374 0.92 8.45 -26.59
CA LEU A 374 1.26 9.40 -27.63
C LEU A 374 0.11 9.54 -28.62
N PRO A 375 -0.55 10.71 -28.68
CA PRO A 375 -1.52 11.00 -29.73
C PRO A 375 -0.90 10.89 -31.14
N PRO A 376 -1.71 10.63 -32.19
CA PRO A 376 -1.25 10.63 -33.58
C PRO A 376 -0.49 11.89 -33.97
N ASN A 377 0.64 11.72 -34.68
CA ASN A 377 1.46 12.82 -35.23
C ASN A 377 1.77 13.94 -34.22
N SER A 378 2.17 13.55 -33.01
CA SER A 378 2.36 14.49 -31.90
C SER A 378 3.69 14.27 -31.18
N VAL A 379 4.09 15.28 -30.39
CA VAL A 379 5.20 15.17 -29.45
C VAL A 379 4.62 15.31 -28.05
N SER A 380 4.84 14.29 -27.22
CA SER A 380 4.47 14.31 -25.80
C SER A 380 5.70 14.57 -24.95
N ASN A 381 5.51 15.27 -23.83
CA ASN A 381 6.57 15.67 -22.91
C ASN A 381 6.35 14.98 -21.56
N TYR A 382 7.38 14.30 -21.06
CA TYR A 382 7.36 13.58 -19.79
C TYR A 382 8.42 14.14 -18.86
N TYR A 383 8.00 14.57 -17.67
CA TYR A 383 8.87 15.28 -16.75
C TYR A 383 9.33 14.41 -15.58
N PHE A 384 10.61 14.54 -15.22
CA PHE A 384 11.23 13.90 -14.07
C PHE A 384 12.01 14.95 -13.29
N MET A 385 11.77 15.04 -11.98
CA MET A 385 12.50 15.98 -11.12
C MET A 385 13.38 15.20 -10.15
N PHE A 386 14.64 15.60 -10.05
CA PHE A 386 15.61 15.00 -9.16
C PHE A 386 16.18 16.02 -8.18
N LEU A 387 16.54 15.55 -6.99
CA LEU A 387 17.39 16.27 -6.06
C LEU A 387 18.81 15.71 -6.18
N THR A 388 19.77 16.60 -6.41
CA THR A 388 21.19 16.24 -6.49
C THR A 388 21.75 15.84 -5.11
N PRO A 389 22.81 15.02 -5.05
CA PRO A 389 23.38 14.56 -3.80
C PRO A 389 23.86 15.73 -2.95
N SER A 390 23.83 15.56 -1.63
CA SER A 390 24.38 16.51 -0.66
C SER A 390 25.69 16.01 -0.03
N ASN A 391 26.51 16.93 0.44
CA ASN A 391 27.84 16.78 1.02
C ASN A 391 28.83 16.02 0.12
N ILE A 392 28.96 16.43 -1.14
CA ILE A 392 29.87 15.79 -2.08
C ILE A 392 31.31 16.09 -1.66
N ASP A 393 32.05 15.08 -1.21
CA ASP A 393 33.45 15.22 -0.78
C ASP A 393 34.36 15.53 -1.98
N CYS A 394 34.76 16.79 -2.10
CA CYS A 394 35.65 17.26 -3.15
C CYS A 394 37.10 17.39 -2.63
N PRO A 395 38.00 16.45 -2.99
CA PRO A 395 39.38 16.45 -2.51
C PRO A 395 40.29 17.50 -3.17
N LEU A 396 39.79 18.25 -4.16
CA LEU A 396 40.54 19.27 -4.92
C LEU A 396 39.82 20.63 -4.84
N SER A 397 40.47 21.72 -5.25
CA SER A 397 39.85 23.06 -5.23
C SER A 397 38.81 23.32 -6.33
N SER A 398 38.46 22.31 -7.14
CA SER A 398 37.46 22.37 -8.22
C SER A 398 37.17 20.94 -8.72
N CYS A 399 36.15 20.28 -8.18
CA CYS A 399 35.70 18.96 -8.65
C CYS A 399 34.44 19.10 -9.49
N ILE A 400 34.33 18.27 -10.53
CA ILE A 400 33.14 18.12 -11.34
C ILE A 400 32.79 16.64 -11.34
N PHE A 401 31.55 16.32 -10.99
CA PHE A 401 31.03 14.97 -10.93
C PHE A 401 30.05 14.74 -12.08
N SER A 402 30.09 13.54 -12.67
CA SER A 402 29.21 13.17 -13.77
C SER A 402 28.36 11.97 -13.35
N TYR A 403 27.05 12.12 -13.47
CA TYR A 403 26.06 11.13 -13.07
C TYR A 403 25.28 10.66 -14.30
N PRO A 404 25.42 9.39 -14.71
CA PRO A 404 24.71 8.86 -15.87
C PRO A 404 23.23 8.58 -15.54
N PHE A 405 22.39 8.90 -16.52
CA PHE A 405 20.98 8.57 -16.62
C PHE A 405 20.76 7.81 -17.91
N VAL A 406 19.92 6.79 -17.87
CA VAL A 406 19.50 6.04 -19.07
C VAL A 406 17.98 6.01 -19.09
N PHE A 407 17.40 6.57 -20.14
CA PHE A 407 15.98 6.44 -20.42
C PHE A 407 15.78 5.38 -21.50
N THR A 408 14.79 4.51 -21.34
CA THR A 408 14.54 3.38 -22.25
C THR A 408 13.05 3.26 -22.50
N LEU A 409 12.67 3.01 -23.76
CA LEU A 409 11.31 2.66 -24.13
C LEU A 409 11.16 1.14 -24.27
N ALA A 410 10.05 0.58 -23.78
CA ALA A 410 9.73 -0.84 -23.99
C ALA A 410 9.62 -1.20 -25.48
N SER A 411 9.14 -0.28 -26.32
CA SER A 411 9.12 -0.48 -27.77
C SER A 411 10.49 -0.50 -28.45
N GLY A 412 11.56 -0.14 -27.71
CA GLY A 412 12.94 -0.12 -28.17
C GLY A 412 13.55 1.27 -28.23
N GLY A 413 14.88 1.29 -28.06
CA GLY A 413 15.69 2.50 -28.04
C GLY A 413 15.94 3.04 -26.63
N TYR A 414 17.09 3.70 -26.47
CA TYR A 414 17.52 4.31 -25.22
C TYR A 414 18.31 5.59 -25.49
N GLU A 415 18.21 6.55 -24.58
CA GLU A 415 19.03 7.75 -24.58
C GLU A 415 19.84 7.78 -23.28
N GLU A 416 21.13 8.07 -23.40
CA GLU A 416 22.00 8.26 -22.24
C GLU A 416 22.29 9.75 -22.05
N PHE A 417 22.10 10.22 -20.83
CA PHE A 417 22.38 11.59 -20.46
C PHE A 417 23.30 11.64 -19.24
N ASN A 418 24.33 12.47 -19.28
CA ASN A 418 25.24 12.65 -18.16
C ASN A 418 25.00 14.01 -17.50
N LEU A 419 24.45 13.99 -16.29
CA LEU A 419 24.31 15.20 -15.48
C LEU A 419 25.67 15.59 -14.90
N THR A 420 26.03 16.87 -15.07
CA THR A 420 27.26 17.42 -14.52
C THR A 420 26.96 18.25 -13.28
N ILE A 421 27.56 17.86 -12.15
CA ILE A 421 27.39 18.52 -10.85
C ILE A 421 28.71 19.19 -10.44
N ASN A 422 28.64 20.48 -10.17
CA ASN A 422 29.74 21.29 -9.69
C ASN A 422 29.38 21.87 -8.31
N PRO A 423 29.96 21.37 -7.20
CA PRO A 423 29.64 21.83 -5.85
C PRO A 423 29.88 23.33 -5.60
N ASP A 424 30.69 24.00 -6.43
CA ASP A 424 30.95 25.44 -6.32
C ASP A 424 29.84 26.32 -6.94
N ILE A 425 28.90 25.72 -7.67
CA ILE A 425 27.73 26.39 -8.25
C ILE A 425 26.59 26.39 -7.25
N ASN A 426 25.92 27.54 -7.11
CA ASN A 426 24.70 27.67 -6.32
C ASN A 426 23.59 28.13 -7.28
N VAL A 427 22.70 27.21 -7.66
CA VAL A 427 21.56 27.53 -8.51
C VAL A 427 20.40 27.96 -7.61
N PRO A 428 19.66 29.04 -7.93
CA PRO A 428 18.51 29.42 -7.12
C PRO A 428 17.44 28.32 -7.12
N ASP A 429 16.80 28.08 -5.97
CA ASP A 429 15.70 27.12 -5.85
C ASP A 429 14.46 27.60 -6.62
N TYR A 430 14.19 26.92 -7.74
CA TYR A 430 13.07 27.17 -8.66
C TYR A 430 12.08 26.00 -8.69
N SER A 431 12.17 25.06 -7.73
CA SER A 431 11.31 23.87 -7.66
C SER A 431 9.82 24.21 -7.83
N GLN A 432 9.36 25.31 -7.23
CA GLN A 432 7.97 25.79 -7.34
C GLN A 432 7.56 26.24 -8.75
N SER A 433 8.44 26.93 -9.50
CA SER A 433 8.16 27.31 -10.89
C SER A 433 8.20 26.12 -11.84
N TYR A 434 9.05 25.14 -11.58
CA TYR A 434 9.10 23.90 -12.36
C TYR A 434 7.88 23.04 -12.13
N LEU A 435 7.39 22.92 -10.89
CA LEU A 435 6.11 22.25 -10.61
C LEU A 435 4.96 22.92 -11.39
N GLN A 436 4.94 24.25 -11.51
CA GLN A 436 3.96 24.94 -12.36
C GLN A 436 4.10 24.56 -13.85
N GLN A 437 5.31 24.40 -14.37
CA GLN A 437 5.56 24.00 -15.75
C GLN A 437 5.14 22.54 -16.02
N ILE A 438 5.46 21.64 -15.10
CA ILE A 438 5.07 20.22 -15.15
C ILE A 438 3.54 20.04 -15.12
N SER A 439 2.81 20.94 -14.44
CA SER A 439 1.34 20.88 -14.32
C SER A 439 0.55 21.53 -15.45
N GLY A 440 1.17 21.76 -16.61
CA GLY A 440 0.51 22.16 -17.86
C GLY A 440 -0.51 21.15 -18.43
N GLY A 441 -0.99 20.20 -17.62
CA GLY A 441 -2.13 19.29 -17.85
C GLY A 441 -2.78 18.93 -16.50
N ALA A 442 -3.58 19.84 -15.96
CA ALA A 442 -4.53 19.69 -14.85
C ALA A 442 -4.25 18.60 -13.77
N LYS A 443 -3.21 18.79 -12.95
CA LYS A 443 -3.28 18.40 -11.52
C LYS A 443 -3.38 19.68 -10.70
N GLN A 444 -4.47 19.86 -9.96
CA GLN A 444 -4.56 20.95 -9.01
C GLN A 444 -3.53 20.69 -7.91
N TYR A 445 -2.49 21.51 -7.80
CA TYR A 445 -1.65 21.53 -6.62
C TYR A 445 -2.38 22.24 -5.50
N TYR A 446 -2.43 21.60 -4.35
CA TYR A 446 -3.08 22.17 -3.19
C TYR A 446 -2.32 21.77 -1.93
N LYS A 447 -2.13 22.76 -1.07
CA LYS A 447 -1.71 22.54 0.31
C LYS A 447 -2.98 22.11 1.05
N ASN A 448 -2.90 21.07 1.87
CA ASN A 448 -4.03 20.65 2.69
C ASN A 448 -3.57 20.27 4.08
N LEU A 449 -4.30 20.74 5.08
CA LEU A 449 -4.03 20.44 6.48
C LEU A 449 -5.20 19.62 7.01
N VAL A 450 -4.87 18.59 7.79
CA VAL A 450 -5.86 17.85 8.58
C VAL A 450 -5.41 17.89 10.03
N ILE A 451 -6.37 18.08 10.94
CA ILE A 451 -6.12 18.04 12.38
C ILE A 451 -6.89 16.86 12.98
N SER A 452 -6.17 15.97 13.67
CA SER A 452 -6.71 14.81 14.40
C SER A 452 -6.34 14.87 15.90
N SER A 453 -6.81 13.90 16.67
CA SER A 453 -6.41 13.68 18.09
C SER A 453 -6.61 14.87 19.06
N LYS A 454 -7.59 15.75 18.78
CA LYS A 454 -7.85 17.01 19.51
C LYS A 454 -8.32 16.76 20.94
N SER A 455 -7.53 17.17 21.94
CA SER A 455 -7.88 17.03 23.37
C SER A 455 -7.48 18.25 24.21
N ILE A 456 -8.26 18.53 25.27
CA ILE A 456 -7.86 19.40 26.39
C ILE A 456 -8.00 18.59 27.67
N THR A 457 -6.91 18.47 28.44
CA THR A 457 -6.86 17.61 29.63
C THR A 457 -6.27 18.36 30.83
N PRO A 458 -7.00 18.47 31.97
CA PRO A 458 -8.38 18.03 32.20
C PRO A 458 -9.43 19.00 31.61
N ALA A 459 -10.64 18.50 31.34
CA ALA A 459 -11.74 19.31 30.79
C ALA A 459 -12.43 20.25 31.81
N VAL A 460 -12.20 20.03 33.11
CA VAL A 460 -12.70 20.91 34.18
C VAL A 460 -11.55 21.19 35.14
N VAL A 461 -11.31 22.47 35.42
CA VAL A 461 -10.13 22.98 36.14
C VAL A 461 -10.55 23.85 37.33
N VAL A 462 -9.84 23.69 38.43
CA VAL A 462 -10.03 24.49 39.67
C VAL A 462 -8.85 25.43 39.85
N ASP A 463 -7.63 24.87 39.82
CA ASP A 463 -6.37 25.55 40.09
C ASP A 463 -5.19 25.00 39.26
N THR A 464 -5.44 24.06 38.33
CA THR A 464 -4.43 23.46 37.47
C THR A 464 -4.59 23.92 36.02
N GLU A 465 -3.47 24.28 35.38
CA GLU A 465 -3.46 24.62 33.95
C GLU A 465 -3.73 23.37 33.09
N PRO A 466 -4.72 23.38 32.18
CA PRO A 466 -4.99 22.27 31.30
C PRO A 466 -4.05 22.25 30.08
N PHE A 467 -3.82 21.07 29.51
CA PHE A 467 -3.00 20.89 28.31
C PHE A 467 -3.86 20.67 27.07
N LEU A 468 -3.59 21.44 26.01
CA LEU A 468 -4.10 21.24 24.66
C LEU A 468 -3.14 20.33 23.87
N SER A 469 -3.67 19.31 23.20
CA SER A 469 -2.92 18.42 22.31
C SER A 469 -3.69 18.10 21.02
N PHE A 470 -3.00 18.05 19.88
CA PHE A 470 -3.54 17.61 18.59
C PHE A 470 -2.43 17.28 17.59
N ASP A 471 -2.76 16.46 16.60
CA ASP A 471 -1.89 16.15 15.47
C ASP A 471 -2.22 17.07 14.29
N VAL A 472 -1.18 17.52 13.59
CA VAL A 472 -1.30 18.27 12.33
C VAL A 472 -0.64 17.46 11.23
N GLN A 473 -1.40 17.14 10.19
CA GLN A 473 -0.89 16.39 9.04
C GLN A 473 -1.02 17.20 7.76
N ASN A 474 0.03 17.18 6.93
CA ASN A 474 -0.04 17.65 5.56
C ASN A 474 -0.55 16.52 4.66
N THR A 475 -1.79 16.66 4.19
CA THR A 475 -2.42 15.71 3.25
C THR A 475 -2.44 16.23 1.82
N GLY A 476 -1.86 17.42 1.59
CA GLY A 476 -1.71 17.99 0.26
C GLY A 476 -0.47 17.46 -0.45
N ASN A 477 -0.31 17.84 -1.71
CA ASN A 477 0.83 17.44 -2.55
C ASN A 477 1.92 18.52 -2.64
N MET A 478 1.96 19.45 -1.67
CA MET A 478 2.96 20.50 -1.56
C MET A 478 3.47 20.62 -0.12
N LYS A 479 4.77 20.91 0.07
CA LYS A 479 5.34 21.28 1.37
C LYS A 479 4.63 22.54 1.89
N ILE A 480 4.36 22.58 3.19
CA ILE A 480 3.77 23.74 3.85
C ILE A 480 4.86 24.40 4.70
N GLU A 481 5.20 25.64 4.37
CA GLU A 481 6.28 26.39 5.02
C GLU A 481 5.74 27.31 6.12
N ASN A 482 6.57 27.56 7.14
CA ASN A 482 6.26 28.53 8.20
C ASN A 482 4.91 28.30 8.89
N LEU A 483 4.59 27.03 9.16
CA LEU A 483 3.34 26.63 9.75
C LEU A 483 3.19 27.23 11.14
N THR A 484 2.12 27.99 11.34
CA THR A 484 1.88 28.72 12.59
C THR A 484 0.64 28.18 13.29
N VAL A 485 0.77 27.88 14.58
CA VAL A 485 -0.33 27.55 15.47
C VAL A 485 -0.70 28.80 16.26
N SER A 486 -1.94 29.28 16.10
CA SER A 486 -2.51 30.37 16.88
C SER A 486 -3.63 29.87 17.78
N ILE A 487 -3.59 30.24 19.06
CA ILE A 487 -4.58 29.84 20.08
C ILE A 487 -5.14 31.09 20.72
N ASN A 488 -6.47 31.21 20.77
CA ASN A 488 -7.17 32.37 21.30
C ASN A 488 -8.27 31.93 22.28
N TYR A 489 -8.24 32.46 23.51
CA TYR A 489 -9.26 32.22 24.55
C TYR A 489 -9.18 33.28 25.64
N ASP A 490 -10.32 33.73 26.18
CA ASP A 490 -10.44 34.73 27.27
C ASP A 490 -9.36 35.84 27.33
N ASN A 491 -9.22 36.60 26.23
CA ASN A 491 -8.23 37.67 26.02
C ASN A 491 -6.75 37.22 26.00
N ILE A 492 -6.48 35.92 26.08
CA ILE A 492 -5.17 35.31 25.88
C ILE A 492 -5.00 34.97 24.41
N HIS A 493 -3.87 35.40 23.86
CA HIS A 493 -3.46 35.16 22.48
C HIS A 493 -2.08 34.51 22.49
N TYR A 494 -1.98 33.35 21.85
CA TYR A 494 -0.74 32.61 21.67
C TYR A 494 -0.50 32.37 20.18
N SER A 495 0.75 32.46 19.75
CA SER A 495 1.16 32.13 18.39
C SER A 495 2.56 31.53 18.39
N GLU A 496 2.75 30.41 17.70
CA GLU A 496 4.03 29.71 17.58
C GLU A 496 4.23 29.19 16.16
N ASN A 497 5.42 29.43 15.60
CA ASN A 497 5.84 28.82 14.35
C ASN A 497 6.43 27.44 14.67
N ILE A 498 5.82 26.39 14.11
CA ILE A 498 6.22 24.99 14.30
C ILE A 498 7.09 24.46 13.16
N GLY A 499 7.51 25.34 12.24
CA GLY A 499 8.42 25.04 11.13
C GLY A 499 7.69 24.59 9.87
N ASP A 500 8.41 23.81 9.06
CA ASP A 500 7.90 23.28 7.81
C ASP A 500 7.26 21.90 8.03
N LEU A 501 6.23 21.60 7.24
CA LEU A 501 5.55 20.30 7.25
C LEU A 501 5.59 19.69 5.84
N PHE A 502 6.38 18.62 5.69
CA PHE A 502 6.57 17.88 4.44
C PHE A 502 5.34 17.04 4.08
N ILE A 503 5.28 16.56 2.83
CA ILE A 503 4.17 15.75 2.32
C ILE A 503 4.01 14.49 3.19
N SER A 504 2.79 14.17 3.60
CA SER A 504 2.43 13.05 4.48
C SER A 504 3.03 13.09 5.89
N GLN A 505 3.76 14.15 6.26
CA GLN A 505 4.32 14.31 7.58
C GLN A 505 3.25 14.72 8.60
N THR A 506 3.35 14.17 9.80
CA THR A 506 2.52 14.51 10.96
C THR A 506 3.35 15.18 12.05
N TYR A 507 2.86 16.28 12.61
CA TYR A 507 3.44 16.99 13.73
C TYR A 507 2.50 16.94 14.94
N LEU A 508 3.01 16.47 16.08
CA LEU A 508 2.28 16.47 17.35
C LEU A 508 2.49 17.79 18.09
N PHE A 509 1.41 18.56 18.28
CA PHE A 509 1.45 19.82 19.00
C PHE A 509 0.93 19.65 20.44
N ASN A 510 1.64 20.21 21.42
CA ASN A 510 1.27 20.19 22.84
C ASN A 510 1.48 21.55 23.51
N LYS A 511 0.51 22.05 24.27
CA LYS A 511 0.59 23.36 24.95
C LYS A 511 -0.18 23.44 26.28
N SER A 512 0.45 23.94 27.35
CA SER A 512 -0.23 24.34 28.59
C SER A 512 -1.03 25.64 28.38
N LEU A 513 -2.26 25.69 28.88
CA LEU A 513 -3.14 26.86 28.81
C LEU A 513 -3.20 27.56 30.17
N SER A 514 -2.75 28.81 30.24
CA SER A 514 -2.88 29.61 31.46
C SER A 514 -4.33 29.81 31.86
N LEU A 515 -4.62 29.80 33.15
CA LEU A 515 -5.97 29.96 33.71
C LEU A 515 -6.43 31.43 33.64
N PRO A 516 -7.57 31.72 32.98
CA PRO A 516 -8.19 33.03 33.05
C PRO A 516 -8.75 33.40 34.42
N SER A 517 -9.03 34.69 34.61
CA SER A 517 -9.46 35.26 35.89
C SER A 517 -10.94 35.06 36.24
N THR A 518 -11.73 34.50 35.32
CA THR A 518 -13.19 34.30 35.49
C THR A 518 -13.55 32.82 35.48
N THR A 519 -14.51 32.44 36.33
CA THR A 519 -15.10 31.09 36.32
C THR A 519 -16.09 30.95 35.17
N GLY A 520 -16.27 29.74 34.66
CA GLY A 520 -17.18 29.43 33.55
C GLY A 520 -16.53 28.60 32.44
N VAL A 521 -17.27 28.41 31.35
CA VAL A 521 -16.80 27.67 30.17
C VAL A 521 -15.87 28.56 29.34
N VAL A 522 -14.66 28.09 29.11
CA VAL A 522 -13.64 28.74 28.28
C VAL A 522 -13.55 28.01 26.96
N ASN A 523 -13.86 28.73 25.87
CA ASN A 523 -13.70 28.21 24.51
C ASN A 523 -12.32 28.57 23.98
N VAL A 524 -11.57 27.55 23.57
CA VAL A 524 -10.22 27.63 23.03
C VAL A 524 -10.30 27.48 21.52
N ASN A 525 -10.12 28.60 20.82
CA ASN A 525 -10.09 28.65 19.38
C ASN A 525 -8.65 28.43 18.91
N SER A 526 -8.38 27.27 18.33
CA SER A 526 -7.08 26.90 17.79
C SER A 526 -7.14 26.95 16.28
N THR A 527 -6.17 27.63 15.66
CA THR A 527 -6.03 27.73 14.22
C THR A 527 -4.61 27.35 13.85
N VAL A 528 -4.48 26.45 12.89
CA VAL A 528 -3.21 26.14 12.25
C VAL A 528 -3.26 26.72 10.86
N SER A 529 -2.27 27.53 10.50
CA SER A 529 -2.26 28.21 9.21
C SER A 529 -0.85 28.41 8.67
N ALA A 530 -0.76 28.33 7.35
CA ALA A 530 0.38 28.76 6.54
C ALA A 530 -0.13 29.15 5.16
N ASP A 531 0.38 30.26 4.62
CA ASP A 531 -0.02 30.83 3.34
C ASP A 531 -1.56 30.94 3.19
N ASN A 532 -2.14 30.12 2.32
CA ASN A 532 -3.55 30.15 1.93
C ASN A 532 -4.37 29.05 2.63
N VAL A 533 -3.75 28.21 3.46
CA VAL A 533 -4.39 27.06 4.10
C VAL A 533 -4.52 27.32 5.58
N SER A 534 -5.73 27.10 6.08
CA SER A 534 -6.05 27.29 7.48
C SER A 534 -7.06 26.25 7.91
N VAL A 535 -6.80 25.62 9.04
CA VAL A 535 -7.76 24.73 9.70
C VAL A 535 -7.90 25.18 11.13
N SER A 536 -9.15 25.39 11.54
CA SER A 536 -9.49 25.78 12.90
C SER A 536 -10.33 24.72 13.57
N PHE A 537 -10.20 24.63 14.88
CA PHE A 537 -11.11 23.86 15.71
C PHE A 537 -11.31 24.56 17.05
N ILE A 538 -12.39 24.18 17.73
CA ILE A 538 -12.72 24.70 19.04
C ILE A 538 -12.75 23.52 20.01
N LYS A 539 -12.06 23.67 21.13
CA LYS A 539 -12.21 22.82 22.31
C LYS A 539 -12.51 23.70 23.50
N SER A 540 -13.21 23.15 24.49
CA SER A 540 -13.60 23.90 25.67
C SER A 540 -13.11 23.21 26.94
N PHE A 541 -12.77 24.00 27.94
CA PHE A 541 -12.61 23.55 29.31
C PHE A 541 -13.40 24.47 30.25
N THR A 542 -13.76 23.99 31.42
CA THR A 542 -14.56 24.76 32.38
C THR A 542 -13.73 25.11 33.59
N ILE A 543 -13.64 26.40 33.92
CA ILE A 543 -13.06 26.88 35.17
C ILE A 543 -14.17 26.93 36.21
N VAL A 544 -13.96 26.26 37.31
CA VAL A 544 -14.91 26.25 38.43
C VAL A 544 -14.19 26.72 39.68
N GLY A 545 -14.87 27.55 40.47
CA GLY A 545 -14.35 27.91 41.78
C GLY A 545 -14.30 26.67 42.68
N ALA A 546 -13.33 26.62 43.60
CA ALA A 546 -13.40 25.67 44.70
C ALA A 546 -14.68 25.95 45.51
N ALA A 547 -15.53 24.94 45.70
CA ALA A 547 -16.77 25.13 46.43
C ALA A 547 -16.48 25.63 47.87
N PRO A 548 -17.23 26.63 48.38
CA PRO A 548 -17.08 27.12 49.75
C PRO A 548 -17.57 26.13 50.82
N PHE A 549 -18.00 24.94 50.42
CA PHE A 549 -18.39 23.85 51.31
C PHE A 549 -17.62 22.58 50.98
N ASN A 550 -17.33 21.79 52.00
CA ASN A 550 -16.83 20.43 51.83
C ASN A 550 -18.01 19.45 51.95
N PHE A 551 -18.09 18.46 51.06
CA PHE A 551 -18.92 17.29 51.30
C PHE A 551 -18.02 16.09 51.50
N ARG A 552 -18.53 15.09 52.21
CA ARG A 552 -17.84 13.83 52.41
C ARG A 552 -18.58 12.73 51.71
N VAL A 553 -17.84 11.86 51.05
CA VAL A 553 -18.36 10.58 50.60
C VAL A 553 -18.14 9.52 51.69
N SER A 554 -19.17 8.72 51.94
CA SER A 554 -19.14 7.56 52.83
C SER A 554 -19.99 6.44 52.24
N GLY A 555 -20.00 5.26 52.85
CA GLY A 555 -20.88 4.17 52.39
C GLY A 555 -21.32 3.27 53.54
N ILE A 556 -22.42 2.57 53.32
CA ILE A 556 -23.08 1.73 54.35
C ILE A 556 -22.52 0.29 54.36
N SER A 557 -21.78 -0.13 53.32
CA SER A 557 -21.01 -1.37 53.32
C SER A 557 -19.54 -1.09 53.03
N GLU A 558 -18.61 -1.77 53.72
CA GLU A 558 -17.17 -1.70 53.40
C GLU A 558 -16.77 -2.69 52.30
N TYR A 559 -17.65 -3.65 51.96
CA TYR A 559 -17.39 -4.78 51.07
C TYR A 559 -18.61 -5.03 50.16
N THR A 560 -18.39 -5.17 48.85
CA THR A 560 -19.44 -5.36 47.82
C THR A 560 -19.91 -6.82 47.65
N THR A 561 -19.47 -7.75 48.51
CA THR A 561 -19.87 -9.16 48.44
C THR A 561 -21.34 -9.42 48.74
N ALA A 562 -22.02 -8.50 49.42
CA ALA A 562 -23.40 -8.66 49.88
C ALA A 562 -24.46 -8.05 48.93
N GLY A 563 -24.04 -7.34 47.88
CA GLY A 563 -24.93 -6.61 46.97
C GLY A 563 -24.32 -5.32 46.43
N ASP A 564 -25.14 -4.49 45.80
CA ASP A 564 -24.74 -3.19 45.26
C ASP A 564 -24.24 -2.26 46.37
N TYR A 565 -23.28 -1.39 46.02
CA TYR A 565 -22.66 -0.45 46.95
C TYR A 565 -23.50 0.82 47.05
N VAL A 566 -23.91 1.20 48.27
CA VAL A 566 -24.62 2.45 48.50
C VAL A 566 -23.64 3.55 48.91
N LEU A 567 -23.32 4.43 47.95
CA LEU A 567 -22.54 5.63 48.17
C LEU A 567 -23.41 6.72 48.80
N ASN A 568 -22.98 7.24 49.94
CA ASN A 568 -23.62 8.30 50.70
C ASN A 568 -22.85 9.61 50.56
N LEU A 569 -23.57 10.70 50.37
CA LEU A 569 -23.03 12.05 50.26
C LEU A 569 -23.50 12.88 51.46
N ALA A 570 -22.56 13.30 52.30
CA ALA A 570 -22.83 14.13 53.48
C ALA A 570 -22.28 15.55 53.29
N PHE A 571 -23.15 16.54 53.26
CA PHE A 571 -22.80 17.94 53.05
C PHE A 571 -22.65 18.68 54.37
N SER A 572 -21.57 19.46 54.54
CA SER A 572 -21.40 20.35 55.70
C SER A 572 -22.33 21.58 55.66
N SER A 573 -22.64 22.05 54.45
CA SER A 573 -23.65 23.04 54.14
C SER A 573 -24.08 22.88 52.68
N ILE A 574 -25.32 23.29 52.35
CA ILE A 574 -25.82 23.36 50.98
C ILE A 574 -25.91 24.84 50.61
N PRO A 575 -25.43 25.29 49.44
CA PRO A 575 -25.59 26.67 48.99
C PRO A 575 -27.07 27.06 49.01
N SER A 576 -27.42 28.21 49.55
CA SER A 576 -28.84 28.64 49.58
C SER A 576 -29.33 29.19 48.23
N ASP A 577 -28.40 29.41 47.30
CA ASP A 577 -28.57 30.13 46.04
C ASP A 577 -28.22 29.29 44.80
N PHE A 578 -28.06 27.97 44.92
CA PHE A 578 -27.84 27.12 43.75
C PHE A 578 -29.08 27.05 42.86
N ILE A 579 -28.88 27.05 41.54
CA ILE A 579 -29.93 26.89 40.53
C ILE A 579 -30.00 25.43 40.07
N ASN A 580 -28.85 24.85 39.74
CA ASN A 580 -28.73 23.48 39.29
C ASN A 580 -27.40 22.88 39.75
N ALA A 581 -27.33 21.56 39.79
CA ALA A 581 -26.12 20.81 40.03
C ALA A 581 -26.12 19.56 39.15
N ASP A 582 -24.93 19.06 38.84
CA ASP A 582 -24.68 17.79 38.18
C ASP A 582 -23.72 16.99 39.05
N ILE A 583 -23.88 15.66 39.05
CA ILE A 583 -22.98 14.75 39.75
C ILE A 583 -22.36 13.76 38.78
N ARG A 584 -21.05 13.58 38.95
CA ARG A 584 -20.29 12.51 38.32
C ARG A 584 -19.72 11.57 39.38
N ILE A 585 -19.84 10.27 39.16
CA ILE A 585 -19.22 9.25 40.02
C ILE A 585 -18.29 8.41 39.16
N LEU A 586 -17.03 8.36 39.56
CA LEU A 586 -15.98 7.59 38.91
C LEU A 586 -15.53 6.46 39.81
N ILE A 587 -15.27 5.28 39.24
CA ILE A 587 -14.64 4.15 39.92
C ILE A 587 -13.34 3.85 39.19
N ASN A 588 -12.21 3.94 39.90
CA ASN A 588 -10.85 3.76 39.35
C ASN A 588 -10.58 4.64 38.11
N GLY A 589 -11.17 5.84 38.07
CA GLY A 589 -11.03 6.79 36.95
C GLY A 589 -12.02 6.59 35.79
N GLN A 590 -12.83 5.52 35.79
CA GLN A 590 -13.90 5.32 34.81
C GLN A 590 -15.21 5.96 35.30
N GLU A 591 -15.85 6.79 34.47
CA GLU A 591 -17.13 7.43 34.78
C GLU A 591 -18.29 6.42 34.67
N ILE A 592 -19.04 6.27 35.76
CA ILE A 592 -20.16 5.32 35.87
C ILE A 592 -21.50 6.05 35.99
N VAL A 593 -21.52 7.22 36.64
CA VAL A 593 -22.71 8.05 36.79
C VAL A 593 -22.39 9.45 36.28
N ASN A 594 -23.29 9.99 35.46
CA ASN A 594 -23.27 11.38 34.99
C ASN A 594 -24.70 11.85 34.77
N GLN A 595 -25.22 12.67 35.69
CA GLN A 595 -26.62 13.11 35.65
C GLN A 595 -26.87 14.39 36.48
N PRO A 596 -27.99 15.09 36.24
CA PRO A 596 -28.46 16.16 37.11
C PRO A 596 -28.59 15.71 38.56
N TYR A 597 -28.17 16.58 39.47
CA TYR A 597 -28.10 16.34 40.90
C TYR A 597 -28.97 17.32 41.69
N TYR A 598 -29.72 16.78 42.64
CA TYR A 598 -30.46 17.55 43.63
C TYR A 598 -29.85 17.25 44.99
N PHE A 599 -29.48 18.29 45.75
CA PHE A 599 -28.84 18.13 47.07
C PHE A 599 -29.72 17.41 48.11
N SER A 600 -31.01 17.18 47.83
CA SER A 600 -31.88 16.31 48.62
C SER A 600 -31.63 14.81 48.42
N LYS A 601 -30.90 14.41 47.37
CA LYS A 601 -30.56 13.02 47.07
C LYS A 601 -29.20 12.68 47.67
N SER A 602 -29.18 12.01 48.81
CA SER A 602 -27.94 11.70 49.53
C SER A 602 -27.33 10.34 49.20
N GLU A 603 -28.00 9.50 48.41
CA GLU A 603 -27.61 8.09 48.20
C GLU A 603 -27.60 7.70 46.72
N PHE A 604 -26.60 6.88 46.34
CA PHE A 604 -26.43 6.29 45.02
C PHE A 604 -26.12 4.81 45.14
N GLU A 605 -26.93 3.97 44.49
CA GLU A 605 -26.65 2.55 44.34
C GLU A 605 -25.72 2.35 43.14
N LEU A 606 -24.55 1.76 43.39
CA LEU A 606 -23.54 1.44 42.40
C LEU A 606 -23.45 -0.08 42.27
N ALA A 607 -23.69 -0.59 41.07
CA ALA A 607 -23.67 -2.03 40.82
C ALA A 607 -22.29 -2.62 41.18
N LYS A 608 -22.30 -3.78 41.83
CA LYS A 608 -21.06 -4.48 42.25
C LYS A 608 -20.08 -4.74 41.08
N ASP A 609 -20.58 -4.86 39.86
CA ASP A 609 -19.80 -5.23 38.67
C ASP A 609 -18.83 -4.12 38.21
N TYR A 610 -19.00 -2.88 38.70
CA TYR A 610 -18.09 -1.78 38.41
C TYR A 610 -16.82 -1.77 39.29
N PHE A 611 -16.72 -2.67 40.27
CA PHE A 611 -15.60 -2.74 41.22
C PHE A 611 -14.62 -3.87 40.87
N SER A 612 -13.33 -3.54 40.84
CA SER A 612 -12.22 -4.50 40.69
C SER A 612 -11.82 -5.15 42.01
N TYR A 613 -11.07 -6.26 41.98
CA TYR A 613 -10.57 -6.91 43.20
C TYR A 613 -9.58 -6.00 43.95
N GLY A 614 -9.74 -5.89 45.27
CA GLY A 614 -8.87 -5.08 46.12
C GLY A 614 -9.40 -3.65 46.33
N ASN A 615 -8.48 -2.69 46.41
CA ASN A 615 -8.83 -1.29 46.68
C ASN A 615 -9.36 -0.62 45.41
N ASN A 616 -10.57 -0.10 45.48
CA ASN A 616 -11.18 0.71 44.44
C ASN A 616 -11.32 2.14 44.94
N THR A 617 -10.90 3.10 44.13
CA THR A 617 -11.13 4.52 44.43
C THR A 617 -12.45 4.92 43.82
N VAL A 618 -13.41 5.27 44.69
CA VAL A 618 -14.69 5.86 44.28
C VAL A 618 -14.59 7.36 44.50
N THR A 619 -14.74 8.12 43.41
CA THR A 619 -14.65 9.58 43.41
C THR A 619 -16.01 10.16 43.02
N ALA A 620 -16.59 10.98 43.88
CA ALA A 620 -17.77 11.78 43.55
C ALA A 620 -17.33 13.21 43.26
N ILE A 621 -17.82 13.76 42.15
CA ILE A 621 -17.57 15.12 41.72
C ILE A 621 -18.93 15.79 41.56
N ILE A 622 -19.16 16.89 42.28
CA ILE A 622 -20.37 17.69 42.17
C ILE A 622 -19.98 19.03 41.58
N GLN A 623 -20.67 19.41 40.51
CA GLN A 623 -20.57 20.72 39.90
C GLN A 623 -21.92 21.42 40.01
N TYR A 624 -21.95 22.67 40.44
CA TYR A 624 -23.22 23.41 40.59
C TYR A 624 -23.06 24.89 40.23
N ASN A 625 -24.17 25.51 39.82
CA ASN A 625 -24.23 26.93 39.46
C ASN A 625 -25.10 27.70 40.45
N THR A 626 -24.72 28.93 40.79
CA THR A 626 -25.49 29.82 41.67
C THR A 626 -26.30 30.87 40.90
N ALA A 627 -27.24 31.52 41.60
CA ALA A 627 -28.04 32.60 41.05
C ALA A 627 -27.24 33.87 40.68
N SER A 628 -26.03 34.02 41.21
CA SER A 628 -25.06 35.04 40.79
C SER A 628 -24.37 34.72 39.46
N GLY A 629 -24.54 33.50 38.93
CA GLY A 629 -23.89 33.04 37.71
C GLY A 629 -22.54 32.34 37.93
N ASP A 630 -22.13 32.11 39.18
CA ASP A 630 -20.87 31.46 39.51
C ASP A 630 -20.99 29.93 39.47
N SER A 631 -19.99 29.26 38.89
CA SER A 631 -19.87 27.79 38.86
C SER A 631 -18.84 27.30 39.86
N TYR A 632 -19.19 26.29 40.64
CA TYR A 632 -18.31 25.69 41.64
C TYR A 632 -18.21 24.17 41.46
N MET A 633 -17.09 23.61 41.92
CA MET A 633 -16.90 22.17 42.02
C MET A 633 -16.41 21.76 43.39
N ALA A 634 -16.95 20.65 43.86
CA ALA A 634 -16.44 19.91 45.01
C ALA A 634 -16.16 18.47 44.58
N GLN A 635 -15.10 17.89 45.13
CA GLN A 635 -14.75 16.49 44.94
C GLN A 635 -14.42 15.90 46.30
N ASP A 636 -14.87 14.66 46.51
CA ASP A 636 -14.33 13.82 47.57
C ASP A 636 -14.17 12.38 47.06
N SER A 637 -13.27 11.63 47.67
CA SER A 637 -12.96 10.27 47.26
C SER A 637 -12.82 9.36 48.47
N LEU A 638 -13.29 8.12 48.33
CA LEU A 638 -13.06 7.08 49.33
C LEU A 638 -12.53 5.81 48.67
N ILE A 639 -11.81 5.02 49.47
CA ILE A 639 -11.32 3.72 49.06
C ILE A 639 -12.31 2.67 49.55
N VAL A 640 -12.90 1.93 48.61
CA VAL A 640 -13.75 0.77 48.88
C VAL A 640 -12.94 -0.49 48.65
N ASN A 641 -12.92 -1.41 49.61
CA ASN A 641 -12.24 -2.68 49.45
C ASN A 641 -13.21 -3.76 48.99
N SER A 642 -13.02 -4.29 47.78
CA SER A 642 -13.79 -5.40 47.26
C SER A 642 -13.03 -6.71 47.48
N ARG A 643 -13.63 -7.64 48.22
CA ARG A 643 -13.19 -9.05 48.29
C ARG A 643 -14.18 -9.89 47.48
N ILE A 644 -13.74 -10.93 46.81
CA ILE A 644 -14.62 -11.97 46.28
C ILE A 644 -14.19 -13.27 46.95
N ASP A 645 -15.13 -14.09 47.42
CA ASP A 645 -14.84 -15.48 47.73
C ASP A 645 -14.54 -16.19 46.41
N LEU A 646 -13.26 -16.22 46.03
CA LEU A 646 -12.82 -16.85 44.79
C LEU A 646 -13.09 -18.36 44.88
N THR A 647 -13.73 -18.90 43.85
CA THR A 647 -13.82 -20.35 43.68
C THR A 647 -12.41 -20.94 43.48
N ILE A 648 -12.19 -22.20 43.87
CA ILE A 648 -10.89 -22.90 43.77
C ILE A 648 -10.27 -22.77 42.36
N TRP A 649 -11.09 -22.75 41.32
CA TRP A 649 -10.63 -22.57 39.94
C TRP A 649 -10.05 -21.19 39.63
N GLN A 650 -10.63 -20.12 40.19
CA GLN A 650 -10.13 -18.76 39.98
C GLN A 650 -8.84 -18.48 40.76
N GLN A 651 -8.66 -19.13 41.91
CA GLN A 651 -7.38 -19.09 42.65
C GLN A 651 -6.25 -19.77 41.86
N ILE A 652 -6.56 -20.87 41.15
CA ILE A 652 -5.62 -21.56 40.26
C ILE A 652 -5.23 -20.66 39.08
N VAL A 653 -6.19 -19.96 38.45
CA VAL A 653 -5.91 -19.05 37.33
C VAL A 653 -5.03 -17.87 37.76
N GLN A 654 -5.28 -17.28 38.93
CA GLN A 654 -4.42 -16.20 39.43
C GLN A 654 -3.00 -16.67 39.77
N PHE A 655 -2.84 -17.89 40.28
CA PHE A 655 -1.52 -18.49 40.50
C PHE A 655 -0.73 -18.62 39.18
N PHE A 656 -1.38 -19.04 38.10
CA PHE A 656 -0.72 -19.15 36.79
C PHE A 656 -0.41 -17.79 36.14
N ASN A 657 -1.28 -16.80 36.29
CA ASN A 657 -1.02 -15.45 35.77
C ASN A 657 0.15 -14.77 36.50
N ALA A 658 0.27 -14.95 37.82
CA ALA A 658 1.42 -14.44 38.58
C ALA A 658 2.74 -15.10 38.16
N ILE A 659 2.71 -16.37 37.73
CA ILE A 659 3.87 -17.04 37.14
C ILE A 659 4.22 -16.43 35.78
N ILE A 660 3.22 -16.14 34.94
CA ILE A 660 3.44 -15.51 33.61
C ILE A 660 4.06 -14.12 33.77
N ASP A 661 3.58 -13.32 34.72
CA ASP A 661 4.14 -11.97 34.95
C ASP A 661 5.57 -12.04 35.53
N LEU A 662 5.88 -13.05 36.35
CA LEU A 662 7.25 -13.32 36.79
C LEU A 662 8.17 -13.68 35.60
N PHE A 663 7.67 -14.46 34.64
CA PHE A 663 8.41 -14.78 33.40
C PHE A 663 8.62 -13.56 32.51
N LYS A 664 7.63 -12.67 32.40
CA LYS A 664 7.78 -11.40 31.67
C LYS A 664 8.83 -10.50 32.31
N LEU A 665 8.84 -10.40 33.64
CA LEU A 665 9.85 -9.61 34.37
C LEU A 665 11.26 -10.18 34.20
N LEU A 666 11.40 -11.51 34.13
CA LEU A 666 12.67 -12.17 33.82
C LEU A 666 13.10 -11.94 32.37
N LEU A 667 12.17 -11.93 31.42
CA LEU A 667 12.42 -11.62 30.00
C LEU A 667 12.84 -10.17 29.80
N ASP A 668 12.22 -9.22 30.49
CA ASP A 668 12.60 -7.80 30.46
C ASP A 668 13.94 -7.55 31.14
N TYR A 669 14.29 -8.32 32.17
CA TYR A 669 15.63 -8.29 32.78
C TYR A 669 16.70 -8.85 31.82
N CYS A 670 16.38 -9.89 31.05
CA CYS A 670 17.27 -10.43 30.01
C CYS A 670 17.40 -9.55 28.77
N ARG A 671 16.42 -8.69 28.46
CA ARG A 671 16.49 -7.70 27.36
C ARG A 671 17.30 -6.46 27.71
N ASN A 672 17.50 -6.17 29.00
CA ASN A 672 18.27 -5.02 29.50
C ASN A 672 19.70 -5.40 29.95
N LEU A 673 20.13 -6.64 29.69
CA LEU A 673 21.51 -7.12 29.71
C LEU A 673 22.01 -7.26 28.27
#